data_AF-A0A4C1SVF1-F1
#
_entry.id   AF-A0A4C1SVF1-F1
#
_cell.length_a   1.000
_cell.length_b   1.000
_cell.length_c   1.000
_cell.angle_alpha   90.00
_cell.angle_beta   90.00
_cell.angle_gamma   90.00
#
_symmetry.space_group_name_H-M   'P 1'
#
loop_
_entity.id
_entity.type
_entity.pdbx_description
1 polymer ?
#
loop_
_entity_poly.entity_id
_entity_poly.type
_entity_poly.pdbx_seq_one_letter_code
_entity_poly.pdbx_strand_id
1 'polypeptide(L)'
;MESAQHINAGLGAANLVEECKCPTGYEGLSCQKCSPGFIRESSGPWLGHCRREEIPCPAGTYGAPARGIPCQPCPCPLTNKENQFARTCNMEPDGSVTCDCMPGYEGRNCERCAPDFIGNPLMPGDICKARPSHNCNPVGTRNVRLPDQCECKNYAQGRFCDQCKEGSFFLSPDFVHGCAQCFCSGVTEQCTSSNLRRTTTSVDFNTPQSFSQVKLYSSTLSELSGTSRYSIPLETSIDPYKAIKSTSYQQPSTIYYWGLPPSFTGDKVTSYGGNLQYTIRSSTTPGAPRKRNGAPDVQLISENRLTFHFFANNPDISSDGTITVTVPFLEGKWLRPDGTEVQRQYLLLALADVKSLIVKASYWENTAESYVVSASIETAEPGGGGPEARHVEQCSCPTGYLGTSCEDCAPGYTRGGDGFYLQHCEPCMCNGHSNNCHPETGECLNCADNTMGPRCESCRPGYQNFSGICEQSGSSSTDCGCNPSGMDTCVNGNCFCKRNVEGPYCDRCRRGSFGLDISNRDGCLPCYCSGLGVECYEAPNYHLLPMPATVLGSDYGGYTITDLKGNTIINDQFVPMTEESELQYVFPFHPEEELYWSLPKTFSGNKILSYGGNLILKQRFESSDYTKYSTPGNDVILDGGNTIIAWSNPQQMRSGESLSSLSKRCQRDPITETAFPTVPLREDGWRQLENGESVDRNLFMSVLADLNRILVIAPYTTNVHSVAIADVSMDVATDKYGSGAPAKAIELCQCPAGYSGTSCETCVSGYYKDQRGRCTICPCNRHDCQLDVSGQVVCNCRPPYTGRDCSTIGLVMELLPVVEDGDFDALYRRITITCKYKAPEPLTIKVYYDDKEIPPPKSYKDSKLESDGWQDEHQWSTMWDTRRRGNIIECHTITKNGDTLGVLTSSLAQGTDVVAVRKHA
;
A
#
# COMPACT_ATOMS: atom_id res chain seq x y z
N MET A 1 62.91 14.03 -52.79
CA MET A 1 63.11 15.25 -51.98
C MET A 1 64.08 14.89 -50.88
N GLU A 2 65.25 15.51 -50.85
CA GLU A 2 66.19 15.37 -49.74
C GLU A 2 65.67 16.23 -48.57
N SER A 3 65.65 15.67 -47.36
CA SER A 3 65.11 16.35 -46.16
C SER A 3 66.12 16.27 -45.02
N ALA A 4 66.36 17.39 -44.33
CA ALA A 4 67.26 17.43 -43.18
C ALA A 4 66.58 16.86 -41.92
N GLN A 5 67.33 16.13 -41.10
CA GLN A 5 66.87 15.55 -39.83
C GLN A 5 67.89 15.82 -38.72
N HIS A 6 67.44 15.82 -37.46
CA HIS A 6 68.29 16.08 -36.28
C HIS A 6 69.30 14.97 -35.96
N ILE A 7 69.27 13.86 -36.68
CA ILE A 7 70.11 12.68 -36.46
C ILE A 7 71.25 12.69 -37.48
N ASN A 8 72.51 12.67 -37.04
CA ASN A 8 73.65 12.68 -37.95
C ASN A 8 73.81 11.32 -38.65
N ALA A 9 73.31 11.24 -39.88
CA ALA A 9 73.37 10.04 -40.72
C ALA A 9 74.63 9.97 -41.62
N GLY A 10 75.62 10.84 -41.42
CA GLY A 10 76.91 10.78 -42.13
C GLY A 10 76.93 11.39 -43.55
N LEU A 11 75.90 12.13 -43.96
CA LEU A 11 75.76 12.71 -45.30
C LEU A 11 76.23 14.18 -45.43
N GLY A 12 76.91 14.71 -44.41
CA GLY A 12 77.38 16.11 -44.37
C GLY A 12 76.37 17.08 -43.75
N ALA A 13 76.82 18.30 -43.45
CA ALA A 13 75.99 19.33 -42.81
C ALA A 13 74.99 19.95 -43.80
N ALA A 14 73.72 20.02 -43.40
CA ALA A 14 72.66 20.66 -44.18
C ALA A 14 72.71 22.19 -44.00
N ASN A 15 73.59 22.84 -44.77
CA ASN A 15 73.94 24.26 -44.60
C ASN A 15 72.85 25.26 -45.05
N LEU A 16 71.76 24.78 -45.65
CA LEU A 16 70.66 25.60 -46.20
C LEU A 16 69.37 25.48 -45.38
N VAL A 17 69.42 24.86 -44.19
CA VAL A 17 68.29 24.81 -43.25
C VAL A 17 68.42 25.99 -42.30
N GLU A 18 67.42 26.85 -42.30
CA GLU A 18 67.35 27.96 -41.35
C GLU A 18 66.95 27.45 -39.95
N GLU A 19 67.63 27.96 -38.93
CA GLU A 19 67.32 27.73 -37.52
C GLU A 19 67.11 29.09 -36.85
N CYS A 20 65.87 29.55 -36.90
CA CYS A 20 65.45 30.86 -36.45
C CYS A 20 65.21 30.89 -34.94
N LYS A 21 65.59 31.99 -34.28
CA LYS A 21 65.25 32.22 -32.87
C LYS A 21 63.87 32.86 -32.79
N CYS A 22 62.88 32.07 -32.39
CA CYS A 22 61.47 32.48 -32.53
C CYS A 22 61.00 33.50 -31.49
N PRO A 23 60.12 34.44 -31.89
CA PRO A 23 59.42 35.32 -30.96
C PRO A 23 58.51 34.52 -30.03
N THR A 24 58.18 35.11 -28.87
CA THR A 24 57.27 34.50 -27.89
C THR A 24 55.93 34.13 -28.53
N GLY A 25 55.53 32.86 -28.42
CA GLY A 25 54.29 32.33 -29.00
C GLY A 25 54.46 31.54 -30.30
N TYR A 26 55.67 31.50 -30.88
CA TYR A 26 56.00 30.74 -32.09
C TYR A 26 57.11 29.71 -31.83
N GLU A 27 57.06 28.56 -32.50
CA GLU A 27 58.04 27.48 -32.41
C GLU A 27 58.32 26.80 -33.76
N GLY A 28 59.39 26.00 -33.80
CA GLY A 28 59.88 25.32 -34.99
C GLY A 28 61.10 26.01 -35.62
N LEU A 29 61.81 25.29 -36.49
CA LEU A 29 63.08 25.75 -37.08
C LEU A 29 62.97 27.06 -37.87
N SER A 30 61.79 27.38 -38.40
CA SER A 30 61.48 28.63 -39.10
C SER A 30 60.36 29.43 -38.41
N CYS A 31 60.07 29.15 -37.12
CA CYS A 31 58.96 29.75 -36.38
C CYS A 31 57.58 29.52 -37.02
N GLN A 32 57.44 28.39 -37.70
CA GLN A 32 56.30 28.06 -38.53
C GLN A 32 55.11 27.51 -37.75
N LYS A 33 55.28 27.11 -36.48
CA LYS A 33 54.20 26.64 -35.60
C LYS A 33 53.97 27.62 -34.45
N CYS A 34 52.80 27.56 -33.82
CA CYS A 34 52.56 28.26 -32.57
C CYS A 34 53.06 27.40 -31.40
N SER A 35 53.70 28.03 -30.42
CA SER A 35 54.14 27.33 -29.20
C SER A 35 52.93 26.80 -28.41
N PRO A 36 53.08 25.75 -27.58
CA PRO A 36 52.00 25.24 -26.73
C PRO A 36 51.28 26.36 -25.95
N GLY A 37 49.95 26.41 -26.06
CA GLY A 37 49.09 27.44 -25.47
C GLY A 37 48.82 28.67 -26.37
N PHE A 38 49.23 28.63 -27.64
CA PHE A 38 48.95 29.65 -28.65
C PHE A 38 48.27 29.03 -29.88
N ILE A 39 47.23 29.69 -30.39
CA ILE A 39 46.48 29.32 -31.60
C ILE A 39 46.78 30.29 -32.75
N ARG A 40 46.77 29.78 -33.98
CA ARG A 40 47.10 30.54 -35.19
C ARG A 40 45.86 31.24 -35.74
N GLU A 41 45.83 32.57 -35.67
CA GLU A 41 44.86 33.39 -36.41
C GLU A 41 45.32 33.57 -37.86
N SER A 42 44.37 33.54 -38.80
CA SER A 42 44.64 33.63 -40.25
C SER A 42 44.98 35.05 -40.75
N SER A 43 44.95 36.06 -39.87
CA SER A 43 45.28 37.45 -40.20
C SER A 43 46.77 37.72 -39.92
N GLY A 44 47.45 38.38 -40.87
CA GLY A 44 48.87 38.75 -40.79
C GLY A 44 49.77 38.07 -41.83
N PRO A 45 51.01 38.57 -42.06
CA PRO A 45 51.93 37.98 -43.02
C PRO A 45 52.49 36.63 -42.53
N TRP A 46 52.84 35.73 -43.47
CA TRP A 46 53.43 34.40 -43.24
C TRP A 46 52.57 33.44 -42.39
N LEU A 47 51.49 32.93 -43.01
CA LEU A 47 50.55 31.94 -42.46
C LEU A 47 49.71 32.44 -41.24
N GLY A 48 49.85 33.71 -40.83
CA GLY A 48 49.04 34.33 -39.77
C GLY A 48 49.71 34.43 -38.38
N HIS A 49 49.06 35.10 -37.42
CA HIS A 49 49.62 35.39 -36.10
C HIS A 49 49.31 34.31 -35.03
N CYS A 50 50.28 33.97 -34.18
CA CYS A 50 50.06 33.08 -33.03
C CYS A 50 49.65 33.91 -31.82
N ARG A 51 48.38 33.81 -31.43
CA ARG A 51 47.84 34.45 -30.22
C ARG A 51 47.61 33.42 -29.12
N ARG A 52 47.63 33.83 -27.86
CA ARG A 52 47.30 32.95 -26.73
C ARG A 52 45.85 32.48 -26.84
N GLU A 53 45.62 31.19 -26.64
CA GLU A 53 44.27 30.63 -26.63
C GLU A 53 43.53 31.08 -25.37
N GLU A 54 42.45 31.86 -25.52
CA GLU A 54 41.56 32.19 -24.43
C GLU A 54 40.61 31.01 -24.22
N ILE A 55 40.86 30.20 -23.18
CA ILE A 55 39.93 29.16 -22.75
C ILE A 55 38.86 29.83 -21.88
N PRO A 56 37.59 29.94 -22.33
CA PRO A 56 36.52 30.45 -21.49
C PRO A 56 36.17 29.44 -20.40
N CYS A 57 35.70 29.93 -19.25
CA CYS A 57 35.21 29.07 -18.18
C CYS A 57 33.93 28.32 -18.59
N PRO A 58 33.73 27.07 -18.13
CA PRO A 58 32.50 26.32 -18.39
C PRO A 58 31.25 27.00 -17.79
N ALA A 59 30.08 26.74 -18.34
CA ALA A 59 28.81 27.34 -17.90
C ALA A 59 28.57 27.12 -16.39
N GLY A 60 28.09 28.16 -15.70
CA GLY A 60 27.95 28.17 -14.24
C GLY A 60 29.24 28.47 -13.44
N THR A 61 30.33 28.83 -14.11
CA THR A 61 31.59 29.24 -13.47
C THR A 61 32.14 30.56 -14.03
N TYR A 62 32.96 31.27 -13.27
CA TYR A 62 33.60 32.53 -13.65
C TYR A 62 35.10 32.53 -13.31
N GLY A 63 35.90 33.23 -14.09
CA GLY A 63 37.36 33.30 -13.94
C GLY A 63 38.01 33.84 -15.21
N ALA A 64 39.31 34.10 -15.16
CA ALA A 64 40.08 34.57 -16.32
C ALA A 64 41.34 33.71 -16.48
N PRO A 65 41.23 32.49 -17.05
CA PRO A 65 42.36 31.56 -17.19
C PRO A 65 43.55 32.16 -17.95
N ALA A 66 43.29 33.03 -18.92
CA ALA A 66 44.31 33.77 -19.68
C ALA A 66 45.15 34.75 -18.82
N ARG A 67 44.63 35.16 -17.66
CA ARG A 67 45.30 36.00 -16.65
C ARG A 67 45.79 35.20 -15.43
N GLY A 68 45.72 33.87 -15.47
CA GLY A 68 46.11 33.00 -14.37
C GLY A 68 45.07 32.88 -13.24
N ILE A 69 43.83 33.33 -13.46
CA ILE A 69 42.74 33.24 -12.49
C ILE A 69 41.92 31.97 -12.79
N PRO A 70 41.90 30.96 -11.89
CA PRO A 70 41.17 29.71 -12.12
C PRO A 70 39.65 29.93 -12.13
N CYS A 71 38.91 29.11 -12.88
CA CYS A 71 37.46 29.16 -12.91
C CYS A 71 36.86 28.68 -11.58
N GLN A 72 35.96 29.48 -10.99
CA GLN A 72 35.25 29.17 -9.75
C GLN A 72 33.72 29.16 -9.98
N PRO A 73 32.95 28.38 -9.18
CA PRO A 73 31.50 28.34 -9.29
C PRO A 73 30.87 29.72 -9.06
N CYS A 74 29.88 30.05 -9.87
CA CYS A 74 29.10 31.28 -9.72
C CYS A 74 28.38 31.31 -8.36
N PRO A 75 28.60 32.34 -7.49
CA PRO A 75 27.96 32.46 -6.19
C PRO A 75 26.58 33.14 -6.33
N CYS A 76 25.65 32.46 -7.01
CA CYS A 76 24.41 33.08 -7.47
C CYS A 76 23.14 32.32 -7.01
N PRO A 77 22.68 32.46 -5.76
CA PRO A 77 23.28 33.24 -4.66
C PRO A 77 24.24 32.45 -3.77
N LEU A 78 24.22 31.12 -3.85
CA LEU A 78 25.14 30.24 -3.14
C LEU A 78 25.99 29.44 -4.13
N THR A 79 27.01 28.76 -3.61
CA THR A 79 27.93 27.92 -4.41
C THR A 79 27.52 26.45 -4.46
N ASN A 80 26.47 26.05 -3.73
CA ASN A 80 25.88 24.70 -3.80
C ASN A 80 24.96 24.59 -5.03
N LYS A 81 24.98 23.42 -5.68
CA LYS A 81 24.27 23.16 -6.95
C LYS A 81 22.75 23.40 -6.88
N GLU A 82 22.14 23.19 -5.71
CA GLU A 82 20.69 23.33 -5.50
C GLU A 82 20.23 24.80 -5.47
N ASN A 83 21.14 25.74 -5.21
CA ASN A 83 20.85 27.18 -5.09
C ASN A 83 21.71 28.01 -6.04
N GLN A 84 22.02 27.47 -7.21
CA GLN A 84 22.64 28.20 -8.32
C GLN A 84 21.55 28.57 -9.33
N PHE A 85 20.99 29.76 -9.16
CA PHE A 85 19.85 30.26 -9.93
C PHE A 85 20.24 31.19 -11.09
N ALA A 86 21.49 31.09 -11.57
CA ALA A 86 22.00 31.86 -12.69
C ALA A 86 22.60 30.96 -13.78
N ARG A 87 22.45 31.36 -15.05
CA ARG A 87 23.02 30.59 -16.18
C ARG A 87 24.50 30.89 -16.39
N THR A 88 24.90 32.14 -16.18
CA THR A 88 26.29 32.62 -16.24
C THR A 88 26.49 33.76 -15.22
N CYS A 89 27.75 34.08 -14.90
CA CYS A 89 28.08 35.23 -14.06
C CYS A 89 29.38 35.89 -14.53
N ASN A 90 29.47 37.21 -14.38
CA ASN A 90 30.59 38.02 -14.87
C ASN A 90 31.32 38.68 -13.69
N MET A 91 32.65 38.73 -13.77
CA MET A 91 33.49 39.42 -12.79
C MET A 91 33.69 40.88 -13.21
N GLU A 92 33.30 41.83 -12.36
CA GLU A 92 33.54 43.25 -12.55
C GLU A 92 34.97 43.66 -12.13
N PRO A 93 35.49 44.81 -12.58
CA PRO A 93 36.87 45.24 -12.33
C PRO A 93 37.24 45.41 -10.84
N ASP A 94 36.25 45.55 -9.97
CA ASP A 94 36.38 45.65 -8.52
C ASP A 94 36.41 44.29 -7.81
N GLY A 95 36.34 43.19 -8.57
CA GLY A 95 36.35 41.81 -8.07
C GLY A 95 34.98 41.28 -7.65
N SER A 96 33.91 42.07 -7.80
CA SER A 96 32.55 41.63 -7.51
C SER A 96 31.91 40.87 -8.67
N VAL A 97 31.05 39.91 -8.37
CA VAL A 97 30.41 39.03 -9.37
C VAL A 97 28.98 39.49 -9.59
N THR A 98 28.55 39.57 -10.85
CA THR A 98 27.18 39.90 -11.24
C THR A 98 26.60 38.75 -12.05
N CYS A 99 25.46 38.23 -11.62
CA CYS A 99 24.83 37.01 -12.12
C CYS A 99 23.71 37.28 -13.12
N ASP A 100 23.58 36.42 -14.14
CA ASP A 100 22.46 36.44 -15.07
C ASP A 100 21.35 35.48 -14.57
N CYS A 101 20.38 36.05 -13.85
CA CYS A 101 19.38 35.32 -13.09
C CYS A 101 18.34 34.60 -13.96
N MET A 102 17.96 33.40 -13.53
CA MET A 102 16.84 32.67 -14.12
C MET A 102 15.50 33.37 -13.86
N PRO A 103 14.46 33.12 -14.68
CA PRO A 103 13.13 33.68 -14.47
C PRO A 103 12.59 33.36 -13.06
N GLY A 104 12.06 34.37 -12.38
CA GLY A 104 11.57 34.26 -11.00
C GLY A 104 12.57 34.69 -9.91
N TYR A 105 13.82 35.02 -10.29
CA TYR A 105 14.88 35.47 -9.40
C TYR A 105 15.43 36.83 -9.86
N GLU A 106 15.80 37.67 -8.90
CA GLU A 106 16.38 38.98 -9.14
C GLU A 106 17.46 39.29 -8.08
N GLY A 107 18.19 40.39 -8.25
CA GLY A 107 19.35 40.73 -7.41
C GLY A 107 20.67 40.48 -8.12
N ARG A 108 21.76 40.99 -7.54
CA ARG A 108 23.09 40.93 -8.17
C ARG A 108 23.60 39.49 -8.27
N ASN A 109 23.22 38.68 -7.29
CA ASN A 109 23.54 37.27 -7.14
C ASN A 109 22.28 36.38 -7.20
N CYS A 110 21.14 36.87 -7.72
CA CYS A 110 19.88 36.11 -7.71
C CYS A 110 19.40 35.76 -6.29
N GLU A 111 19.76 36.60 -5.33
CA GLU A 111 19.56 36.40 -3.89
C GLU A 111 18.12 36.65 -3.43
N ARG A 112 17.26 37.15 -4.31
CA ARG A 112 15.86 37.46 -3.98
C ARG A 112 14.93 37.01 -5.10
N CYS A 113 13.67 36.76 -4.75
CA CYS A 113 12.64 36.41 -5.72
C CYS A 113 12.17 37.65 -6.48
N ALA A 114 11.91 37.48 -7.77
CA ALA A 114 11.29 38.51 -8.61
C ALA A 114 9.86 38.84 -8.10
N PRO A 115 9.30 40.00 -8.49
CA PRO A 115 7.91 40.33 -8.21
C PRO A 115 6.98 39.18 -8.62
N ASP A 116 5.98 38.87 -7.79
CA ASP A 116 5.06 37.74 -7.91
C ASP A 116 5.66 36.34 -7.66
N PHE A 117 6.85 36.25 -7.06
CA PHE A 117 7.42 35.00 -6.55
C PHE A 117 7.71 35.10 -5.02
N ILE A 118 7.72 33.94 -4.33
CA ILE A 118 7.96 33.73 -2.90
C ILE A 118 8.89 32.53 -2.69
N GLY A 119 9.66 32.56 -1.61
CA GLY A 119 10.72 31.60 -1.32
C GLY A 119 11.99 32.34 -0.91
N ASN A 120 12.99 31.62 -0.44
CA ASN A 120 14.28 32.21 -0.06
C ASN A 120 15.45 31.53 -0.79
N PRO A 121 15.97 32.15 -1.87
CA PRO A 121 17.11 31.63 -2.62
C PRO A 121 18.38 31.39 -1.80
N LEU A 122 18.52 32.03 -0.64
CA LEU A 122 19.68 31.94 0.25
C LEU A 122 19.61 30.75 1.22
N MET A 123 18.52 29.99 1.26
CA MET A 123 18.43 28.77 2.07
C MET A 123 18.71 27.52 1.22
N PRO A 124 19.64 26.63 1.63
CA PRO A 124 19.91 25.39 0.92
C PRO A 124 18.64 24.57 0.65
N GLY A 125 18.33 24.32 -0.63
CA GLY A 125 17.17 23.55 -1.09
C GLY A 125 15.86 24.33 -1.29
N ASP A 126 15.79 25.60 -0.89
CA ASP A 126 14.62 26.46 -1.11
C ASP A 126 14.70 27.25 -2.44
N ILE A 127 13.55 27.48 -3.08
CA ILE A 127 13.45 28.04 -4.44
C ILE A 127 12.35 29.10 -4.54
N CYS A 128 12.49 30.06 -5.44
CA CYS A 128 11.42 31.02 -5.74
C CYS A 128 10.29 30.35 -6.53
N LYS A 129 9.08 30.39 -5.97
CA LYS A 129 7.83 29.87 -6.53
C LYS A 129 6.83 31.01 -6.70
N ALA A 130 5.90 30.94 -7.65
CA ALA A 130 4.91 32.01 -7.83
C ALA A 130 4.09 32.25 -6.54
N ARG A 131 3.86 33.53 -6.22
CA ARG A 131 3.13 34.03 -5.05
C ARG A 131 1.63 33.70 -5.22
N PRO A 132 1.01 32.88 -4.35
CA PRO A 132 -0.40 32.54 -4.47
C PRO A 132 -1.31 33.73 -4.10
N SER A 133 -2.42 33.90 -4.81
CA SER A 133 -3.30 35.06 -4.71
C SER A 133 -4.26 35.06 -3.50
N HIS A 134 -4.40 33.96 -2.76
CA HIS A 134 -5.27 33.83 -1.57
C HIS A 134 -4.72 32.82 -0.54
N ASN A 135 -4.92 33.08 0.76
CA ASN A 135 -4.45 32.25 1.89
C ASN A 135 -5.40 31.11 2.28
N CYS A 136 -6.49 30.90 1.52
CA CYS A 136 -7.43 29.82 1.76
C CYS A 136 -6.82 28.49 1.32
N ASN A 137 -6.98 27.43 2.11
CA ASN A 137 -6.64 26.09 1.68
C ASN A 137 -7.55 25.73 0.49
N PRO A 138 -7.00 25.52 -0.72
CA PRO A 138 -7.80 25.33 -1.92
C PRO A 138 -8.63 24.04 -1.86
N VAL A 139 -8.22 23.07 -1.04
CA VAL A 139 -8.91 21.80 -0.86
C VAL A 139 -10.17 21.97 -0.01
N GLY A 140 -10.08 22.66 1.13
CA GLY A 140 -11.20 22.83 2.05
C GLY A 140 -12.08 24.03 1.76
N THR A 141 -11.69 24.91 0.84
CA THR A 141 -12.45 26.15 0.54
C THR A 141 -13.45 25.91 -0.58
N ARG A 142 -14.71 26.31 -0.34
CA ARG A 142 -15.79 26.28 -1.32
C ARG A 142 -15.76 27.52 -2.19
N ASN A 143 -15.76 28.69 -1.56
CA ASN A 143 -15.72 29.99 -2.21
C ASN A 143 -14.79 30.92 -1.43
N VAL A 144 -14.05 31.74 -2.15
CA VAL A 144 -13.29 32.85 -1.55
C VAL A 144 -14.17 34.09 -1.66
N ARG A 145 -14.67 34.60 -0.53
CA ARG A 145 -15.33 35.90 -0.48
C ARG A 145 -14.29 36.98 -0.25
N LEU A 146 -14.23 37.93 -1.17
CA LEU A 146 -13.30 39.05 -1.08
C LEU A 146 -13.78 40.06 -0.01
N PRO A 147 -12.86 40.59 0.82
CA PRO A 147 -11.44 40.25 0.92
C PRO A 147 -11.20 39.24 2.07
N ASP A 148 -10.62 38.07 1.75
CA ASP A 148 -10.00 37.11 2.69
C ASP A 148 -10.90 36.25 3.62
N GLN A 149 -12.19 36.07 3.31
CA GLN A 149 -13.02 35.07 3.99
C GLN A 149 -13.13 33.77 3.18
N CYS A 150 -12.54 32.69 3.70
CA CYS A 150 -12.66 31.35 3.14
C CYS A 150 -14.01 30.76 3.58
N GLU A 151 -14.97 30.65 2.65
CA GLU A 151 -16.18 29.88 2.90
C GLU A 151 -15.81 28.40 2.83
N CYS A 152 -15.69 27.74 3.99
CA CYS A 152 -15.29 26.34 4.02
C CYS A 152 -16.35 25.41 3.44
N LYS A 153 -15.89 24.35 2.80
CA LYS A 153 -16.70 23.22 2.42
C LYS A 153 -17.29 22.55 3.66
N ASN A 154 -18.37 21.79 3.48
CA ASN A 154 -19.21 21.34 4.58
C ASN A 154 -18.47 20.61 5.71
N TYR A 155 -17.43 19.83 5.40
CA TYR A 155 -16.66 19.06 6.40
C TYR A 155 -15.28 19.65 6.70
N ALA A 156 -14.94 20.78 6.08
CA ALA A 156 -13.76 21.56 6.42
C ALA A 156 -14.13 22.69 7.40
N GLN A 157 -13.19 23.04 8.27
CA GLN A 157 -13.27 24.12 9.23
C GLN A 157 -11.91 24.80 9.40
N GLY A 158 -11.86 25.75 10.34
CA GLY A 158 -10.71 26.60 10.52
C GLY A 158 -10.80 27.81 9.61
N ARG A 159 -10.07 28.85 9.99
CA ARG A 159 -10.12 30.15 9.32
C ARG A 159 -9.64 30.07 7.86
N PHE A 160 -8.75 29.12 7.57
CA PHE A 160 -8.21 28.87 6.23
C PHE A 160 -8.80 27.61 5.60
N CYS A 161 -9.82 26.99 6.20
CA CYS A 161 -10.40 25.73 5.74
C CYS A 161 -9.37 24.58 5.63
N ASP A 162 -8.41 24.55 6.55
CA ASP A 162 -7.27 23.64 6.61
C ASP A 162 -7.44 22.53 7.65
N GLN A 163 -8.57 22.50 8.37
CA GLN A 163 -8.88 21.51 9.40
C GLN A 163 -10.18 20.78 9.07
N CYS A 164 -10.32 19.54 9.55
CA CYS A 164 -11.58 18.80 9.45
C CYS A 164 -12.48 19.09 10.66
N LYS A 165 -13.80 19.11 10.43
CA LYS A 165 -14.79 19.19 11.51
C LYS A 165 -14.78 17.92 12.35
N GLU A 166 -15.30 18.00 13.57
CA GLU A 166 -15.56 16.80 14.38
C GLU A 166 -16.47 15.82 13.60
N GLY A 167 -16.21 14.52 13.74
CA GLY A 167 -16.86 13.49 12.93
C GLY A 167 -16.43 13.48 11.45
N SER A 168 -15.32 14.13 11.10
CA SER A 168 -14.72 14.06 9.77
C SER A 168 -13.19 14.01 9.84
N PHE A 169 -12.57 13.47 8.80
CA PHE A 169 -11.13 13.21 8.74
C PHE A 169 -10.59 13.43 7.34
N PHE A 170 -9.26 13.53 7.24
CA PHE A 170 -8.49 13.63 6.00
C PHE A 170 -8.95 14.71 5.00
N LEU A 171 -8.32 15.88 5.07
CA LEU A 171 -8.53 16.95 4.09
C LEU A 171 -7.89 16.57 2.75
N SER A 172 -8.69 16.28 1.72
CA SER A 172 -8.23 15.83 0.40
C SER A 172 -9.05 16.46 -0.74
N PRO A 173 -8.43 16.80 -1.90
CA PRO A 173 -9.16 17.24 -3.08
C PRO A 173 -10.13 16.19 -3.62
N ASP A 174 -9.96 14.93 -3.25
CA ASP A 174 -10.84 13.82 -3.64
C ASP A 174 -12.25 13.95 -3.03
N PHE A 175 -12.38 14.65 -1.90
CA PHE A 175 -13.66 14.83 -1.22
C PHE A 175 -14.31 16.15 -1.63
N VAL A 176 -15.53 16.04 -2.17
CA VAL A 176 -16.35 17.21 -2.59
C VAL A 176 -16.54 18.20 -1.44
N HIS A 177 -16.61 17.71 -0.21
CA HIS A 177 -16.79 18.50 1.01
C HIS A 177 -15.50 18.81 1.79
N GLY A 178 -14.33 18.57 1.18
CA GLY A 178 -13.01 18.88 1.73
C GLY A 178 -12.45 17.75 2.57
N CYS A 179 -13.17 17.34 3.62
CA CYS A 179 -12.84 16.18 4.45
C CYS A 179 -13.85 15.05 4.21
N ALA A 180 -13.46 13.81 4.53
CA ALA A 180 -14.38 12.67 4.57
C ALA A 180 -15.15 12.67 5.89
N GLN A 181 -16.47 12.54 5.83
CA GLN A 181 -17.30 12.32 7.02
C GLN A 181 -17.13 10.88 7.52
N CYS A 182 -16.98 10.70 8.83
CA CYS A 182 -16.95 9.38 9.48
C CYS A 182 -18.28 8.66 9.23
N PHE A 183 -18.22 7.42 8.75
CA PHE A 183 -19.40 6.60 8.53
C PHE A 183 -19.49 5.45 9.54
N CYS A 184 -18.41 4.70 9.71
CA CYS A 184 -18.28 3.55 10.61
C CYS A 184 -19.48 2.61 10.57
N SER A 185 -19.90 2.24 9.34
CA SER A 185 -21.08 1.40 9.09
C SER A 185 -22.40 1.89 9.72
N GLY A 186 -22.45 3.16 10.12
CA GLY A 186 -23.55 3.78 10.86
C GLY A 186 -23.56 3.48 12.36
N VAL A 187 -22.49 2.87 12.91
CA VAL A 187 -22.39 2.43 14.31
C VAL A 187 -21.89 3.55 15.22
N THR A 188 -20.94 4.37 14.75
CA THR A 188 -20.34 5.48 15.51
C THR A 188 -19.91 6.60 14.57
N GLU A 189 -19.82 7.82 15.07
CA GLU A 189 -19.30 8.96 14.30
C GLU A 189 -17.84 9.30 14.68
N GLN A 190 -17.24 8.52 15.59
CA GLN A 190 -15.87 8.73 16.06
C GLN A 190 -14.87 7.94 15.23
N CYS A 191 -14.17 8.63 14.33
CA CYS A 191 -13.13 8.03 13.50
C CYS A 191 -11.96 8.98 13.24
N THR A 192 -10.85 8.42 12.74
CA THR A 192 -9.70 9.17 12.24
C THR A 192 -9.15 8.53 10.96
N SER A 193 -8.17 9.16 10.28
CA SER A 193 -7.44 8.49 9.19
C SER A 193 -6.74 7.23 9.71
N SER A 194 -6.83 6.14 8.95
CA SER A 194 -6.03 4.95 9.24
C SER A 194 -4.53 5.22 9.08
N ASN A 195 -3.73 4.43 9.79
CA ASN A 195 -2.28 4.33 9.64
C ASN A 195 -1.87 3.12 8.77
N LEU A 196 -2.85 2.44 8.16
CA LEU A 196 -2.60 1.30 7.28
C LEU A 196 -1.81 1.74 6.05
N ARG A 197 -1.03 0.83 5.48
CA ARG A 197 -0.22 1.10 4.30
C ARG A 197 -0.77 0.32 3.11
N ARG A 198 -0.75 0.94 1.93
CA ARG A 198 -1.27 0.33 0.71
C ARG A 198 -0.50 -0.95 0.38
N THR A 199 -1.24 -1.97 -0.03
CA THR A 199 -0.75 -3.24 -0.56
C THR A 199 -1.53 -3.55 -1.84
N THR A 200 -0.90 -4.23 -2.79
CA THR A 200 -1.51 -4.50 -4.10
C THR A 200 -1.54 -6.00 -4.33
N THR A 201 -2.74 -6.56 -4.47
CA THR A 201 -2.92 -7.94 -4.90
C THR A 201 -3.09 -7.97 -6.41
N SER A 202 -2.29 -8.76 -7.12
CA SER A 202 -2.29 -8.85 -8.58
C SER A 202 -2.41 -10.30 -9.06
N VAL A 203 -3.11 -10.50 -10.16
CA VAL A 203 -3.26 -11.80 -10.83
C VAL A 203 -3.06 -11.61 -12.33
N ASP A 204 -2.16 -12.40 -12.92
CA ASP A 204 -1.99 -12.53 -14.37
C ASP A 204 -2.69 -13.81 -14.83
N PHE A 205 -3.54 -13.68 -15.85
CA PHE A 205 -4.32 -14.78 -16.42
C PHE A 205 -3.59 -15.34 -17.64
N ASN A 206 -2.55 -16.12 -17.38
CA ASN A 206 -1.69 -16.71 -18.41
C ASN A 206 -1.60 -18.25 -18.32
N THR A 207 -2.17 -18.87 -17.28
CA THR A 207 -2.18 -20.33 -17.08
C THR A 207 -3.60 -20.89 -17.02
N PRO A 208 -3.84 -22.16 -17.39
CA PRO A 208 -5.16 -22.78 -17.23
C PRO A 208 -5.68 -22.74 -15.78
N GLN A 209 -4.80 -22.81 -14.78
CA GLN A 209 -5.17 -22.76 -13.36
C GLN A 209 -5.54 -21.35 -12.86
N SER A 210 -4.93 -20.30 -13.41
CA SER A 210 -5.39 -18.91 -13.13
C SER A 210 -6.74 -18.63 -13.80
N PHE A 211 -7.00 -19.17 -15.00
CA PHE A 211 -8.29 -19.05 -15.67
C PHE A 211 -9.42 -19.88 -15.05
N SER A 212 -9.13 -21.01 -14.39
CA SER A 212 -10.18 -21.82 -13.73
C SER A 212 -10.85 -21.09 -12.57
N GLN A 213 -10.23 -20.04 -12.04
CA GLN A 213 -10.78 -19.19 -10.99
C GLN A 213 -11.66 -18.05 -11.53
N VAL A 214 -11.59 -17.78 -12.84
CA VAL A 214 -12.39 -16.76 -13.51
C VAL A 214 -13.76 -17.36 -13.83
N LYS A 215 -14.81 -16.58 -13.68
CA LYS A 215 -16.17 -16.95 -14.08
C LYS A 215 -16.62 -16.09 -15.24
N LEU A 216 -17.41 -16.63 -16.16
CA LEU A 216 -17.98 -15.84 -17.25
C LEU A 216 -19.44 -15.49 -16.91
N TYR A 217 -19.76 -14.20 -16.91
CA TYR A 217 -21.10 -13.69 -16.68
C TYR A 217 -21.69 -13.14 -17.98
N SER A 218 -23.01 -13.22 -18.14
CA SER A 218 -23.73 -12.59 -19.23
C SER A 218 -24.79 -11.63 -18.71
N SER A 219 -24.98 -10.53 -19.43
CA SER A 219 -26.02 -9.53 -19.18
C SER A 219 -26.67 -9.15 -20.50
N THR A 220 -27.99 -9.00 -20.49
CA THR A 220 -28.79 -8.65 -21.66
C THR A 220 -29.27 -7.22 -21.57
N LEU A 221 -29.30 -6.53 -22.71
CA LEU A 221 -29.86 -5.19 -22.80
C LEU A 221 -31.39 -5.25 -22.67
N SER A 222 -31.95 -4.50 -21.72
CA SER A 222 -33.38 -4.30 -21.57
C SER A 222 -33.73 -2.85 -21.92
N GLU A 223 -34.35 -2.65 -23.09
CA GLU A 223 -34.84 -1.34 -23.53
C GLU A 223 -36.26 -1.09 -23.00
N LEU A 224 -36.37 -0.75 -21.71
CA LEU A 224 -37.61 -0.21 -21.15
C LEU A 224 -37.53 1.32 -21.12
N SER A 225 -38.44 1.96 -21.87
CA SER A 225 -38.76 3.39 -21.77
C SER A 225 -37.62 4.37 -22.07
N GLY A 226 -36.80 4.10 -23.10
CA GLY A 226 -35.80 5.07 -23.60
C GLY A 226 -34.54 5.24 -22.75
N THR A 227 -34.42 4.50 -21.65
CA THR A 227 -33.18 4.32 -20.89
C THR A 227 -32.66 2.90 -21.07
N SER A 228 -31.48 2.73 -21.67
CA SER A 228 -30.80 1.44 -21.76
C SER A 228 -30.45 0.93 -20.36
N ARG A 229 -31.14 -0.13 -19.89
CA ARG A 229 -30.84 -0.78 -18.61
C ARG A 229 -30.27 -2.18 -18.87
N TYR A 230 -29.18 -2.51 -18.21
CA TYR A 230 -28.58 -3.85 -18.29
C TYR A 230 -29.19 -4.73 -17.19
N SER A 231 -29.54 -5.96 -17.53
CA SER A 231 -30.02 -6.93 -16.56
C SER A 231 -28.91 -7.33 -15.57
N ILE A 232 -29.31 -7.76 -14.37
CA ILE A 232 -28.37 -8.27 -13.36
C ILE A 232 -27.55 -9.40 -14.00
N PRO A 233 -26.21 -9.32 -14.01
CA PRO A 233 -25.36 -10.32 -14.63
C PRO A 233 -25.60 -11.72 -14.04
N LEU A 234 -25.77 -12.72 -14.92
CA LEU A 234 -25.95 -14.11 -14.55
C LEU A 234 -24.70 -14.91 -14.88
N GLU A 235 -24.29 -15.79 -13.97
CA GLU A 235 -23.16 -16.70 -14.19
C GLU A 235 -23.52 -17.71 -15.29
N THR A 236 -22.60 -17.90 -16.24
CA THR A 236 -22.76 -18.84 -17.35
C THR A 236 -22.04 -20.16 -17.05
N SER A 237 -22.46 -21.25 -17.70
CA SER A 237 -21.78 -22.55 -17.64
C SER A 237 -20.62 -22.69 -18.65
N ILE A 238 -20.20 -21.59 -19.28
CA ILE A 238 -19.17 -21.60 -20.31
C ILE A 238 -17.79 -21.65 -19.64
N ASP A 239 -16.96 -22.59 -20.08
CA ASP A 239 -15.55 -22.68 -19.68
C ASP A 239 -14.77 -21.43 -20.16
N PRO A 240 -14.23 -20.61 -19.23
CA PRO A 240 -13.52 -19.38 -19.56
C PRO A 240 -12.37 -19.60 -20.53
N TYR A 241 -11.61 -20.69 -20.37
CA TYR A 241 -10.46 -20.99 -21.21
C TYR A 241 -10.87 -21.32 -22.66
N LYS A 242 -12.05 -21.94 -22.83
CA LYS A 242 -12.63 -22.19 -24.17
C LYS A 242 -13.26 -20.96 -24.79
N ALA A 243 -13.80 -20.05 -23.97
CA ALA A 243 -14.38 -18.78 -24.43
C ALA A 243 -13.33 -17.87 -25.10
N ILE A 244 -12.06 -17.95 -24.70
CA ILE A 244 -10.92 -17.22 -25.30
C ILE A 244 -10.77 -17.54 -26.80
N LYS A 245 -11.02 -18.80 -27.19
CA LYS A 245 -10.66 -19.34 -28.52
C LYS A 245 -11.84 -19.45 -29.49
N SER A 246 -13.01 -18.90 -29.16
CA SER A 246 -14.24 -19.23 -29.88
C SER A 246 -15.23 -18.06 -30.04
N THR A 247 -15.41 -17.62 -31.28
CA THR A 247 -16.41 -16.64 -31.72
C THR A 247 -17.86 -17.14 -31.69
N SER A 248 -18.08 -18.46 -31.50
CA SER A 248 -19.40 -19.09 -31.66
C SER A 248 -20.38 -18.87 -30.49
N TYR A 249 -19.99 -18.18 -29.42
CA TYR A 249 -20.87 -17.93 -28.27
C TYR A 249 -21.59 -16.58 -28.29
N GLN A 250 -21.31 -15.70 -29.26
CA GLN A 250 -21.91 -14.36 -29.31
C GLN A 250 -23.35 -14.42 -29.83
N GLN A 251 -24.33 -14.41 -28.92
CA GLN A 251 -25.70 -14.02 -29.27
C GLN A 251 -25.74 -12.51 -29.54
N PRO A 252 -26.42 -12.04 -30.60
CA PRO A 252 -26.64 -10.61 -30.80
C PRO A 252 -27.26 -10.00 -29.54
N SER A 253 -26.78 -8.84 -29.09
CA SER A 253 -27.24 -8.09 -27.90
C SER A 253 -26.88 -8.62 -26.50
N THR A 254 -26.13 -9.72 -26.39
CA THR A 254 -25.63 -10.22 -25.08
C THR A 254 -24.24 -9.65 -24.78
N ILE A 255 -24.06 -9.09 -23.58
CA ILE A 255 -22.78 -8.58 -23.10
C ILE A 255 -22.17 -9.57 -22.12
N TYR A 256 -20.91 -9.93 -22.34
CA TYR A 256 -20.16 -10.81 -21.46
C TYR A 256 -19.24 -10.04 -20.52
N TYR A 257 -19.01 -10.60 -19.34
CA TYR A 257 -18.10 -10.07 -18.32
C TYR A 257 -17.22 -11.19 -17.75
N TRP A 258 -15.97 -10.87 -17.53
CA TRP A 258 -15.04 -11.68 -16.75
C TRP A 258 -15.25 -11.38 -15.27
N GLY A 259 -15.69 -12.37 -14.49
CA GLY A 259 -15.72 -12.29 -13.04
C GLY A 259 -14.34 -12.54 -12.48
N LEU A 260 -13.83 -11.54 -11.75
CA LEU A 260 -12.50 -11.60 -11.15
C LEU A 260 -12.44 -12.69 -10.07
N PRO A 261 -11.24 -13.24 -9.80
CA PRO A 261 -11.05 -14.30 -8.82
C PRO A 261 -11.49 -13.95 -7.39
N PRO A 262 -11.63 -14.93 -6.50
CA PRO A 262 -12.02 -14.72 -5.11
C PRO A 262 -11.16 -13.75 -4.30
N SER A 263 -9.89 -13.54 -4.67
CA SER A 263 -9.02 -12.54 -4.02
C SER A 263 -9.55 -11.10 -4.15
N PHE A 264 -10.47 -10.84 -5.09
CA PHE A 264 -11.12 -9.56 -5.32
C PHE A 264 -12.50 -9.43 -4.62
N THR A 265 -12.87 -10.39 -3.78
CA THR A 265 -14.20 -10.49 -3.12
C THR A 265 -14.08 -10.58 -1.59
N GLY A 266 -15.19 -10.55 -0.85
CA GLY A 266 -15.24 -10.47 0.62
C GLY A 266 -15.13 -9.02 1.12
N ASP A 267 -14.69 -8.82 2.35
CA ASP A 267 -14.40 -7.47 2.88
C ASP A 267 -13.26 -6.81 2.09
N LYS A 268 -13.55 -5.64 1.52
CA LYS A 268 -12.65 -4.76 0.77
C LYS A 268 -12.80 -3.31 1.22
N VAL A 269 -13.28 -3.02 2.44
CA VAL A 269 -13.39 -1.65 2.98
C VAL A 269 -12.06 -0.91 2.92
N THR A 270 -10.96 -1.61 3.21
CA THR A 270 -9.60 -1.04 3.16
C THR A 270 -9.10 -0.70 1.74
N SER A 271 -9.85 -1.09 0.69
CA SER A 271 -9.59 -0.66 -0.70
C SER A 271 -10.06 0.76 -1.01
N TYR A 272 -10.89 1.36 -0.14
CA TYR A 272 -11.42 2.71 -0.35
C TYR A 272 -10.29 3.75 -0.51
N GLY A 273 -10.39 4.60 -1.54
CA GLY A 273 -9.35 5.53 -1.98
C GLY A 273 -8.17 4.89 -2.74
N GLY A 274 -8.20 3.58 -2.99
CA GLY A 274 -7.28 2.87 -3.87
C GLY A 274 -7.90 2.60 -5.24
N ASN A 275 -7.26 1.76 -6.04
CA ASN A 275 -7.69 1.42 -7.39
C ASN A 275 -7.81 -0.08 -7.66
N LEU A 276 -8.78 -0.44 -8.49
CA LEU A 276 -8.80 -1.67 -9.27
C LEU A 276 -8.21 -1.36 -10.64
N GLN A 277 -7.23 -2.11 -11.10
CA GLN A 277 -6.69 -2.02 -12.44
C GLN A 277 -6.85 -3.34 -13.16
N TYR A 278 -7.25 -3.33 -14.43
CA TYR A 278 -7.31 -4.55 -15.23
C TYR A 278 -6.89 -4.29 -16.66
N THR A 279 -6.39 -5.35 -17.29
CA THR A 279 -5.89 -5.33 -18.66
C THR A 279 -6.60 -6.39 -19.48
N ILE A 280 -7.15 -6.01 -20.63
CA ILE A 280 -7.81 -6.90 -21.58
C ILE A 280 -7.09 -6.82 -22.92
N ARG A 281 -6.92 -7.96 -23.57
CA ARG A 281 -6.46 -8.01 -24.96
C ARG A 281 -7.61 -8.43 -25.85
N SER A 282 -7.88 -7.64 -26.88
CA SER A 282 -8.97 -7.87 -27.83
C SER A 282 -8.46 -7.74 -29.25
N SER A 283 -8.94 -8.61 -30.14
CA SER A 283 -8.79 -8.51 -31.60
C SER A 283 -10.15 -8.37 -32.26
N THR A 284 -10.23 -7.73 -33.43
CA THR A 284 -11.49 -7.54 -34.17
C THR A 284 -11.46 -8.20 -35.54
N THR A 285 -12.64 -8.60 -36.02
CA THR A 285 -12.78 -9.11 -37.38
C THR A 285 -12.61 -7.97 -38.41
N PRO A 286 -11.73 -8.11 -39.41
CA PRO A 286 -11.56 -7.11 -40.45
C PRO A 286 -12.85 -6.91 -41.28
N GLY A 287 -13.28 -5.66 -41.45
CA GLY A 287 -14.40 -5.29 -42.34
C GLY A 287 -15.80 -5.24 -41.71
N ALA A 288 -15.96 -5.55 -40.43
CA ALA A 288 -17.22 -5.43 -39.70
C ALA A 288 -17.46 -4.01 -39.13
N PRO A 289 -18.73 -3.56 -39.00
CA PRO A 289 -19.04 -2.25 -38.44
C PRO A 289 -18.57 -2.11 -36.98
N ARG A 290 -17.87 -1.00 -36.69
CA ARG A 290 -17.30 -0.71 -35.37
C ARG A 290 -18.30 0.05 -34.51
N LYS A 291 -19.15 -0.69 -33.78
CA LYS A 291 -20.02 -0.10 -32.75
C LYS A 291 -19.50 -0.45 -31.37
N ARG A 292 -19.30 0.59 -30.54
CA ARG A 292 -18.81 0.45 -29.16
C ARG A 292 -19.95 -0.01 -28.26
N ASN A 293 -19.64 -0.94 -27.36
CA ASN A 293 -20.55 -1.42 -26.32
C ASN A 293 -20.69 -0.37 -25.20
N GLY A 294 -21.91 0.16 -25.02
CA GLY A 294 -22.27 1.14 -24.00
C GLY A 294 -22.50 0.57 -22.59
N ALA A 295 -22.25 -0.71 -22.36
CA ALA A 295 -22.44 -1.34 -21.05
C ALA A 295 -21.45 -0.81 -19.99
N PRO A 296 -21.70 -1.01 -18.69
CA PRO A 296 -20.71 -0.73 -17.65
C PRO A 296 -19.40 -1.46 -17.92
N ASP A 297 -18.27 -0.80 -17.67
CA ASP A 297 -16.94 -1.39 -17.80
C ASP A 297 -16.62 -2.31 -16.62
N VAL A 298 -17.04 -1.91 -15.42
CA VAL A 298 -16.96 -2.75 -14.22
C VAL A 298 -18.31 -2.71 -13.50
N GLN A 299 -18.72 -3.86 -12.96
CA GLN A 299 -19.81 -3.93 -12.00
C GLN A 299 -19.31 -4.50 -10.67
N LEU A 300 -19.65 -3.81 -9.59
CA LEU A 300 -19.46 -4.26 -8.22
C LEU A 300 -20.79 -4.78 -7.71
N ILE A 301 -20.82 -6.05 -7.32
CA ILE A 301 -21.99 -6.72 -6.77
C ILE A 301 -21.65 -7.09 -5.33
N SER A 302 -22.50 -6.69 -4.38
CA SER A 302 -22.34 -6.92 -2.95
C SER A 302 -23.48 -7.79 -2.40
N GLU A 303 -23.19 -8.61 -1.38
CA GLU A 303 -24.21 -9.39 -0.66
C GLU A 303 -25.20 -8.51 0.13
N ASN A 304 -24.81 -7.27 0.42
CA ASN A 304 -25.67 -6.23 1.00
C ASN A 304 -26.75 -5.71 0.03
N ARG A 305 -27.03 -6.45 -1.06
CA ARG A 305 -28.01 -6.15 -2.11
C ARG A 305 -27.73 -4.83 -2.83
N LEU A 306 -26.46 -4.47 -2.93
CA LEU A 306 -25.98 -3.29 -3.64
C LEU A 306 -25.27 -3.71 -4.93
N THR A 307 -25.60 -3.03 -6.03
CA THR A 307 -24.90 -3.18 -7.31
C THR A 307 -24.48 -1.81 -7.79
N PHE A 308 -23.22 -1.64 -8.17
CA PHE A 308 -22.70 -0.39 -8.71
C PHE A 308 -22.02 -0.61 -10.06
N HIS A 309 -22.13 0.38 -10.93
CA HIS A 309 -21.60 0.40 -12.29
C HIS A 309 -20.53 1.47 -12.41
N PHE A 310 -19.42 1.12 -13.03
CA PHE A 310 -18.38 2.06 -13.43
C PHE A 310 -18.30 2.14 -14.95
N PHE A 311 -18.13 3.36 -15.47
CA PHE A 311 -17.97 3.63 -16.89
C PHE A 311 -16.64 4.37 -17.10
N ALA A 312 -15.72 3.75 -17.83
CA ALA A 312 -14.42 4.30 -18.14
C ALA A 312 -14.53 5.38 -19.22
N ASN A 313 -14.08 6.59 -18.88
CA ASN A 313 -13.95 7.68 -19.82
C ASN A 313 -12.60 7.60 -20.56
N ASN A 314 -12.43 6.56 -21.38
CA ASN A 314 -11.23 6.38 -22.19
C ASN A 314 -11.58 6.55 -23.68
N PRO A 315 -11.32 7.73 -24.28
CA PRO A 315 -11.65 8.02 -25.69
C PRO A 315 -10.74 7.26 -26.68
N ASP A 316 -9.58 6.75 -26.23
CA ASP A 316 -8.56 6.12 -27.07
C ASP A 316 -8.54 4.58 -26.96
N ILE A 317 -9.65 3.95 -26.54
CA ILE A 317 -9.75 2.49 -26.56
C ILE A 317 -9.66 2.01 -28.01
N SER A 318 -8.52 1.43 -28.38
CA SER A 318 -8.31 0.82 -29.69
C SER A 318 -9.28 -0.35 -29.91
N SER A 319 -9.67 -0.58 -31.17
CA SER A 319 -10.42 -1.78 -31.57
C SER A 319 -9.58 -3.05 -31.58
N ASP A 320 -8.26 -2.92 -31.52
CA ASP A 320 -7.32 -4.05 -31.53
C ASP A 320 -6.12 -3.76 -30.62
N GLY A 321 -5.65 -4.77 -29.90
CA GLY A 321 -4.53 -4.69 -28.96
C GLY A 321 -4.94 -4.76 -27.50
N THR A 322 -4.12 -4.15 -26.65
CA THR A 322 -4.23 -4.22 -25.19
C THR A 322 -4.88 -2.96 -24.63
N ILE A 323 -5.88 -3.15 -23.77
CA ILE A 323 -6.68 -2.09 -23.14
C ILE A 323 -6.47 -2.21 -21.63
N THR A 324 -5.91 -1.17 -21.01
CA THR A 324 -5.76 -1.09 -19.56
C THR A 324 -6.74 -0.05 -19.01
N VAL A 325 -7.47 -0.42 -17.96
CA VAL A 325 -8.45 0.44 -17.30
C VAL A 325 -8.13 0.51 -15.81
N THR A 326 -8.19 1.71 -15.25
CA THR A 326 -8.02 1.98 -13.82
C THR A 326 -9.33 2.51 -13.25
N VAL A 327 -9.77 1.91 -12.15
CA VAL A 327 -11.08 2.08 -11.54
C VAL A 327 -10.87 2.51 -10.08
N PRO A 328 -11.06 3.79 -9.75
CA PRO A 328 -10.91 4.29 -8.39
C PRO A 328 -12.07 3.85 -7.48
N PHE A 329 -11.76 3.40 -6.27
CA PHE A 329 -12.73 3.15 -5.20
C PHE A 329 -13.02 4.43 -4.42
N LEU A 330 -13.60 5.40 -5.12
CA LEU A 330 -14.04 6.69 -4.56
C LEU A 330 -15.50 6.94 -4.93
N GLU A 331 -16.23 7.62 -4.04
CA GLU A 331 -17.56 8.11 -4.33
C GLU A 331 -17.55 9.03 -5.56
N GLY A 332 -18.69 9.09 -6.26
CA GLY A 332 -18.82 9.86 -7.49
C GLY A 332 -18.20 9.27 -8.75
N LYS A 333 -17.43 8.18 -8.61
CA LYS A 333 -16.93 7.39 -9.74
C LYS A 333 -17.87 6.25 -10.13
N TRP A 334 -18.71 5.85 -9.20
CA TRP A 334 -19.65 4.74 -9.33
C TRP A 334 -21.09 5.25 -9.45
N LEU A 335 -21.88 4.57 -10.28
CA LEU A 335 -23.30 4.83 -10.48
C LEU A 335 -24.12 3.63 -10.02
N ARG A 336 -25.30 3.88 -9.47
CA ARG A 336 -26.31 2.83 -9.25
C ARG A 336 -26.94 2.39 -10.58
N PRO A 337 -27.67 1.27 -10.63
CA PRO A 337 -28.32 0.79 -11.84
C PRO A 337 -29.39 1.76 -12.39
N ASP A 338 -29.89 2.67 -11.56
CA ASP A 338 -30.82 3.75 -11.95
C ASP A 338 -30.12 4.99 -12.53
N GLY A 339 -28.77 5.00 -12.56
CA GLY A 339 -27.94 6.11 -13.04
C GLY A 339 -27.61 7.16 -11.97
N THR A 340 -28.08 7.00 -10.73
CA THR A 340 -27.73 7.92 -9.63
C THR A 340 -26.31 7.73 -9.14
N GLU A 341 -25.66 8.82 -8.75
CA GLU A 341 -24.30 8.80 -8.19
C GLU A 341 -24.27 8.08 -6.84
N VAL A 342 -23.27 7.22 -6.64
CA VAL A 342 -23.09 6.49 -5.37
C VAL A 342 -22.41 7.38 -4.35
N GLN A 343 -23.07 7.56 -3.21
CA GLN A 343 -22.51 8.26 -2.05
C GLN A 343 -21.53 7.36 -1.27
N ARG A 344 -20.59 7.97 -0.57
CA ARG A 344 -19.52 7.30 0.21
C ARG A 344 -20.04 6.15 1.09
N GLN A 345 -21.06 6.38 1.91
CA GLN A 345 -21.62 5.38 2.82
C GLN A 345 -22.08 4.11 2.08
N TYR A 346 -22.71 4.23 0.91
CA TYR A 346 -23.16 3.09 0.13
C TYR A 346 -22.00 2.36 -0.55
N LEU A 347 -20.95 3.08 -0.96
CA LEU A 347 -19.74 2.46 -1.48
C LEU A 347 -19.05 1.62 -0.41
N LEU A 348 -18.89 2.16 0.81
CA LEU A 348 -18.33 1.42 1.95
C LEU A 348 -19.17 0.19 2.31
N LEU A 349 -20.50 0.31 2.33
CA LEU A 349 -21.40 -0.82 2.57
C LEU A 349 -21.27 -1.92 1.50
N ALA A 350 -21.04 -1.55 0.24
CA ALA A 350 -20.85 -2.55 -0.79
C ALA A 350 -19.45 -3.19 -0.74
N LEU A 351 -18.45 -2.42 -0.27
CA LEU A 351 -17.09 -2.91 -0.06
C LEU A 351 -16.97 -3.80 1.20
N ALA A 352 -17.84 -3.65 2.19
CA ALA A 352 -17.88 -4.50 3.38
C ALA A 352 -18.13 -5.98 3.07
N ASP A 353 -18.88 -6.27 1.99
CA ASP A 353 -19.09 -7.64 1.54
C ASP A 353 -19.26 -7.67 0.01
N VAL A 354 -18.13 -7.71 -0.69
CA VAL A 354 -18.09 -7.78 -2.15
C VAL A 354 -18.33 -9.22 -2.59
N LYS A 355 -19.50 -9.51 -3.17
CA LYS A 355 -19.82 -10.80 -3.77
C LYS A 355 -18.98 -11.08 -5.02
N SER A 356 -18.92 -10.09 -5.93
CA SER A 356 -18.22 -10.22 -7.20
C SER A 356 -17.87 -8.87 -7.80
N LEU A 357 -16.62 -8.75 -8.27
CA LEU A 357 -16.20 -7.71 -9.21
C LEU A 357 -16.13 -8.32 -10.60
N ILE A 358 -16.89 -7.78 -11.55
CA ILE A 358 -16.90 -8.28 -12.93
C ILE A 358 -16.46 -7.16 -13.87
N VAL A 359 -15.59 -7.50 -14.83
CA VAL A 359 -15.04 -6.56 -15.82
C VAL A 359 -15.54 -6.93 -17.22
N LYS A 360 -15.90 -5.93 -18.02
CA LYS A 360 -16.49 -6.11 -19.35
C LYS A 360 -15.55 -6.92 -20.25
N ALA A 361 -16.05 -7.99 -20.85
CA ALA A 361 -15.23 -8.89 -21.66
C ALA A 361 -14.89 -8.32 -23.04
N SER A 362 -15.78 -7.55 -23.67
CA SER A 362 -15.55 -6.95 -24.99
C SER A 362 -16.14 -5.54 -25.10
N TYR A 363 -15.36 -4.66 -25.75
CA TYR A 363 -15.74 -3.26 -25.97
C TYR A 363 -16.41 -3.02 -27.32
N TRP A 364 -16.31 -3.97 -28.24
CA TRP A 364 -16.73 -3.84 -29.64
C TRP A 364 -17.67 -4.98 -30.04
N GLU A 365 -18.70 -4.68 -30.84
CA GLU A 365 -19.64 -5.70 -31.34
C GLU A 365 -18.97 -6.71 -32.30
N ASN A 366 -17.86 -6.33 -32.95
CA ASN A 366 -17.12 -7.18 -33.91
C ASN A 366 -15.86 -7.84 -33.34
N THR A 367 -15.75 -7.93 -32.01
CA THR A 367 -14.63 -8.60 -31.33
C THR A 367 -14.55 -10.06 -31.75
N ALA A 368 -13.40 -10.45 -32.32
CA ALA A 368 -13.09 -11.82 -32.73
C ALA A 368 -12.61 -12.65 -31.54
N GLU A 369 -11.62 -12.16 -30.81
CA GLU A 369 -11.10 -12.78 -29.60
C GLU A 369 -10.95 -11.71 -28.52
N SER A 370 -11.26 -12.05 -27.28
CA SER A 370 -10.97 -11.20 -26.13
C SER A 370 -10.69 -12.04 -24.89
N TYR A 371 -9.72 -11.64 -24.10
CA TYR A 371 -9.42 -12.25 -22.82
C TYR A 371 -8.82 -11.24 -21.85
N VAL A 372 -9.09 -11.46 -20.56
CA VAL A 372 -8.43 -10.73 -19.48
C VAL A 372 -6.97 -11.20 -19.39
N VAL A 373 -6.04 -10.25 -19.36
CA VAL A 373 -4.59 -10.50 -19.29
C VAL A 373 -4.13 -10.43 -17.85
N SER A 374 -4.55 -9.39 -17.13
CA SER A 374 -4.20 -9.20 -15.73
C SER A 374 -5.25 -8.36 -15.01
N ALA A 375 -5.30 -8.50 -13.69
CA ALA A 375 -6.08 -7.64 -12.80
C ALA A 375 -5.32 -7.42 -11.49
N SER A 376 -5.46 -6.25 -10.89
CA SER A 376 -4.89 -5.91 -9.60
C SER A 376 -5.82 -5.01 -8.79
N ILE A 377 -5.79 -5.15 -7.47
CA ILE A 377 -6.60 -4.38 -6.52
C ILE A 377 -5.71 -3.87 -5.39
N GLU A 378 -5.85 -2.57 -5.08
CA GLU A 378 -5.17 -1.94 -3.95
C GLU A 378 -6.04 -2.03 -2.69
N THR A 379 -5.51 -2.60 -1.62
CA THR A 379 -6.09 -2.63 -0.27
C THR A 379 -5.11 -1.99 0.72
N ALA A 380 -5.39 -2.04 2.02
CA ALA A 380 -4.48 -1.51 3.04
C ALA A 380 -4.36 -2.45 4.24
N GLU A 381 -3.14 -2.63 4.76
CA GLU A 381 -2.83 -3.55 5.87
C GLU A 381 -1.69 -3.02 6.78
N PRO A 382 -1.58 -3.51 8.03
CA PRO A 382 -0.48 -3.18 8.94
C PRO A 382 0.83 -3.80 8.45
N GLY A 383 1.62 -3.05 7.68
CA GLY A 383 2.89 -3.53 7.08
C GLY A 383 2.98 -3.44 5.55
N GLY A 384 1.95 -2.89 4.88
CA GLY A 384 1.99 -2.66 3.44
C GLY A 384 3.20 -1.82 2.98
N GLY A 385 3.75 -2.16 1.81
CA GLY A 385 4.92 -1.48 1.23
C GLY A 385 4.62 -0.14 0.57
N GLY A 386 3.35 0.16 0.28
CA GLY A 386 2.89 1.38 -0.38
C GLY A 386 2.67 2.57 0.56
N PRO A 387 2.15 3.72 0.06
CA PRO A 387 1.87 4.90 0.88
C PRO A 387 0.79 4.65 1.96
N GLU A 388 0.66 5.57 2.91
CA GLU A 388 -0.41 5.52 3.93
C GLU A 388 -1.80 5.63 3.30
N ALA A 389 -2.72 4.77 3.70
CA ALA A 389 -4.10 4.72 3.26
C ALA A 389 -4.98 5.72 4.05
N ARG A 390 -4.68 7.01 3.94
CA ARG A 390 -5.35 8.08 4.72
C ARG A 390 -6.84 8.25 4.42
N HIS A 391 -7.31 7.76 3.26
CA HIS A 391 -8.73 7.71 2.88
C HIS A 391 -9.54 6.70 3.70
N VAL A 392 -8.90 5.65 4.20
CA VAL A 392 -9.56 4.61 5.00
C VAL A 392 -9.83 5.19 6.38
N GLU A 393 -11.07 5.07 6.84
CA GLU A 393 -11.45 5.47 8.18
C GLU A 393 -11.01 4.41 9.19
N GLN A 394 -10.54 4.87 10.34
CA GLN A 394 -10.24 4.06 11.51
C GLN A 394 -11.21 4.44 12.62
N CYS A 395 -12.23 3.61 12.79
CA CYS A 395 -13.33 3.84 13.71
C CYS A 395 -13.04 3.32 15.12
N SER A 396 -13.64 3.96 16.12
CA SER A 396 -13.64 3.48 17.51
C SER A 396 -14.87 2.60 17.74
N CYS A 397 -14.76 1.32 17.39
CA CYS A 397 -15.91 0.41 17.42
C CYS A 397 -16.37 0.07 18.85
N PRO A 398 -17.68 0.13 19.14
CA PRO A 398 -18.22 -0.29 20.42
C PRO A 398 -18.18 -1.83 20.56
N THR A 399 -18.45 -2.32 21.77
CA THR A 399 -18.52 -3.76 22.05
C THR A 399 -19.52 -4.45 21.12
N GLY A 400 -19.09 -5.55 20.51
CA GLY A 400 -19.89 -6.32 19.56
C GLY A 400 -19.57 -6.08 18.09
N TYR A 401 -18.70 -5.11 17.77
CA TYR A 401 -18.30 -4.77 16.40
C TYR A 401 -16.78 -4.84 16.21
N LEU A 402 -16.34 -5.17 15.00
CA LEU A 402 -14.93 -5.16 14.58
C LEU A 402 -14.78 -4.68 13.13
N GLY A 403 -13.54 -4.46 12.72
CA GLY A 403 -13.18 -3.91 11.40
C GLY A 403 -12.77 -2.44 11.44
N THR A 404 -12.31 -1.91 10.31
CA THR A 404 -11.84 -0.50 10.23
C THR A 404 -12.99 0.50 10.23
N SER A 405 -14.15 0.08 9.72
CA SER A 405 -15.44 0.79 9.65
C SER A 405 -16.51 0.14 10.54
N CYS A 406 -16.16 -0.71 11.51
CA CYS A 406 -17.13 -1.45 12.34
C CYS A 406 -18.14 -2.27 11.51
N GLU A 407 -17.68 -2.83 10.40
CA GLU A 407 -18.43 -3.51 9.35
C GLU A 407 -18.86 -4.93 9.75
N ASP A 408 -18.14 -5.55 10.70
CA ASP A 408 -18.32 -6.93 11.11
C ASP A 408 -18.75 -7.08 12.57
N CYS A 409 -19.45 -8.19 12.87
CA CYS A 409 -19.79 -8.54 14.24
C CYS A 409 -18.63 -9.25 14.95
N ALA A 410 -18.39 -8.84 16.19
CA ALA A 410 -17.41 -9.49 17.04
C ALA A 410 -17.83 -10.92 17.43
N PRO A 411 -16.89 -11.82 17.72
CA PRO A 411 -17.22 -13.16 18.22
C PRO A 411 -18.16 -13.10 19.41
N GLY A 412 -19.24 -13.88 19.36
CA GLY A 412 -20.33 -13.85 20.34
C GLY A 412 -21.46 -12.87 20.04
N TYR A 413 -21.41 -12.22 18.88
CA TYR A 413 -22.46 -11.36 18.35
C TYR A 413 -22.89 -11.81 16.95
N THR A 414 -24.13 -11.50 16.59
CA THR A 414 -24.71 -11.79 15.28
C THR A 414 -25.54 -10.62 14.78
N ARG A 415 -25.70 -10.50 13.46
CA ARG A 415 -26.57 -9.51 12.84
C ARG A 415 -28.04 -9.75 13.24
N GLY A 416 -28.60 -8.78 13.94
CA GLY A 416 -30.01 -8.72 14.35
C GLY A 416 -30.90 -8.10 13.27
N GLY A 417 -32.20 -8.40 13.29
CA GLY A 417 -33.13 -8.00 12.21
C GLY A 417 -33.36 -6.48 12.02
N ASP A 418 -32.91 -5.63 12.95
CA ASP A 418 -33.15 -4.18 12.93
C ASP A 418 -31.85 -3.40 12.66
N GLY A 419 -31.85 -2.52 11.63
CA GLY A 419 -30.74 -1.64 11.27
C GLY A 419 -30.97 -0.91 9.92
N PHE A 420 -30.55 0.36 9.80
CA PHE A 420 -30.81 1.19 8.60
C PHE A 420 -29.75 1.02 7.50
N TYR A 421 -28.60 0.41 7.79
CA TYR A 421 -27.49 0.21 6.84
C TYR A 421 -27.04 -1.26 6.82
N LEU A 422 -26.12 -1.62 7.72
CA LEU A 422 -25.92 -3.01 8.16
C LEU A 422 -26.82 -3.24 9.37
N GLN A 423 -27.33 -4.46 9.49
CA GLN A 423 -28.02 -4.93 10.70
C GLN A 423 -27.13 -4.77 11.94
N HIS A 424 -27.70 -4.44 13.11
CA HIS A 424 -26.90 -4.27 14.33
C HIS A 424 -26.36 -5.60 14.85
N CYS A 425 -25.20 -5.57 15.49
CA CYS A 425 -24.63 -6.75 16.13
C CYS A 425 -25.23 -6.95 17.52
N GLU A 426 -26.02 -8.00 17.68
CA GLU A 426 -26.68 -8.39 18.92
C GLU A 426 -25.97 -9.60 19.56
N PRO A 427 -25.92 -9.70 20.89
CA PRO A 427 -25.36 -10.87 21.56
C PRO A 427 -26.05 -12.18 21.13
N CYS A 428 -25.27 -13.25 20.96
CA CYS A 428 -25.79 -14.57 20.62
C CYS A 428 -26.83 -15.08 21.64
N MET A 429 -28.01 -15.47 21.16
CA MET A 429 -29.11 -15.96 22.00
C MET A 429 -29.15 -17.50 22.07
N CYS A 430 -28.19 -18.10 22.76
CA CYS A 430 -28.02 -19.56 22.82
C CYS A 430 -28.54 -20.22 24.10
N ASN A 431 -29.57 -19.62 24.72
CA ASN A 431 -30.19 -20.12 25.97
C ASN A 431 -29.20 -20.35 27.15
N GLY A 432 -28.04 -19.69 27.14
CA GLY A 432 -26.99 -19.88 28.15
C GLY A 432 -26.15 -21.13 27.96
N HIS A 433 -26.36 -21.89 26.88
CA HIS A 433 -25.62 -23.10 26.54
C HIS A 433 -24.52 -22.86 25.49
N SER A 434 -24.44 -21.65 24.95
CA SER A 434 -23.27 -21.18 24.19
C SER A 434 -23.19 -19.66 24.30
N ASN A 435 -22.01 -19.12 24.05
CA ASN A 435 -21.77 -17.68 24.00
C ASN A 435 -21.46 -17.23 22.57
N ASN A 436 -21.47 -18.16 21.61
CA ASN A 436 -21.03 -17.93 20.24
C ASN A 436 -22.04 -18.51 19.27
N CYS A 437 -22.16 -17.81 18.16
CA CYS A 437 -23.07 -18.12 17.09
C CYS A 437 -22.48 -17.63 15.79
N HIS A 438 -23.05 -18.10 14.69
CA HIS A 438 -22.71 -17.63 13.37
C HIS A 438 -23.00 -16.13 13.24
N PRO A 439 -22.04 -15.31 12.76
CA PRO A 439 -22.17 -13.85 12.75
C PRO A 439 -23.37 -13.37 11.90
N GLU A 440 -23.67 -14.03 10.79
CA GLU A 440 -24.81 -13.65 9.93
C GLU A 440 -26.15 -14.33 10.25
N THR A 441 -26.16 -15.61 10.67
CA THR A 441 -27.42 -16.37 10.83
C THR A 441 -27.89 -16.47 12.28
N GLY A 442 -27.03 -16.19 13.25
CA GLY A 442 -27.32 -16.32 14.68
C GLY A 442 -27.42 -17.76 15.18
N GLU A 443 -27.10 -18.76 14.35
CA GLU A 443 -27.11 -20.17 14.77
C GLU A 443 -25.96 -20.45 15.75
N CYS A 444 -26.32 -20.98 16.91
CA CYS A 444 -25.38 -21.23 17.99
C CYS A 444 -24.36 -22.31 17.67
N LEU A 445 -23.10 -22.00 17.96
CA LEU A 445 -21.98 -22.90 17.73
C LEU A 445 -21.64 -23.63 19.04
N ASN A 446 -21.32 -24.92 18.93
CA ASN A 446 -20.83 -25.75 20.05
C ASN A 446 -21.72 -25.74 21.31
N CYS A 447 -23.04 -25.95 21.17
CA CYS A 447 -23.98 -26.04 22.28
C CYS A 447 -23.51 -26.99 23.41
N ALA A 448 -23.34 -26.44 24.61
CA ALA A 448 -22.98 -27.13 25.85
C ALA A 448 -24.16 -27.92 26.44
N ASP A 449 -23.95 -28.52 27.61
CA ASP A 449 -25.00 -29.19 28.40
C ASP A 449 -25.84 -30.24 27.66
N ASN A 450 -25.24 -30.87 26.64
CA ASN A 450 -25.89 -31.85 25.77
C ASN A 450 -27.15 -31.31 25.06
N THR A 451 -27.17 -30.01 24.81
CA THR A 451 -28.18 -29.33 24.02
C THR A 451 -27.79 -29.28 22.53
N MET A 452 -28.77 -29.02 21.69
CA MET A 452 -28.67 -28.87 20.24
C MET A 452 -29.79 -27.94 19.72
N GLY A 453 -29.80 -27.71 18.42
CA GLY A 453 -30.71 -26.79 17.76
C GLY A 453 -30.05 -25.43 17.52
N PRO A 454 -30.63 -24.59 16.64
CA PRO A 454 -30.06 -23.30 16.26
C PRO A 454 -29.89 -22.34 17.44
N ARG A 455 -30.58 -22.54 18.57
CA ARG A 455 -30.43 -21.75 19.80
C ARG A 455 -30.05 -22.60 21.01
N CYS A 456 -29.58 -23.83 20.79
CA CYS A 456 -29.31 -24.79 21.87
C CYS A 456 -30.55 -25.07 22.74
N GLU A 457 -31.75 -25.08 22.13
CA GLU A 457 -33.03 -25.16 22.83
C GLU A 457 -33.56 -26.58 23.05
N SER A 458 -32.97 -27.58 22.39
CA SER A 458 -33.43 -28.98 22.43
C SER A 458 -32.34 -29.90 22.96
N CYS A 459 -32.71 -31.01 23.60
CA CYS A 459 -31.72 -32.02 24.00
C CYS A 459 -31.24 -32.83 22.80
N ARG A 460 -29.96 -33.23 22.83
CA ARG A 460 -29.36 -34.15 21.87
C ARG A 460 -30.05 -35.52 21.89
N PRO A 461 -29.92 -36.34 20.82
CA PRO A 461 -30.51 -37.67 20.81
C PRO A 461 -29.88 -38.51 21.92
N GLY A 462 -30.68 -39.31 22.64
CA GLY A 462 -30.23 -40.05 23.82
C GLY A 462 -30.29 -39.25 25.14
N TYR A 463 -30.59 -37.95 25.07
CA TYR A 463 -30.82 -37.10 26.24
C TYR A 463 -32.29 -36.66 26.31
N GLN A 464 -32.84 -36.63 27.52
CA GLN A 464 -34.19 -36.14 27.79
C GLN A 464 -34.12 -34.92 28.71
N ASN A 465 -35.03 -33.98 28.46
CA ASN A 465 -35.13 -32.78 29.27
C ASN A 465 -35.81 -33.10 30.60
N PHE A 466 -35.05 -33.06 31.69
CA PHE A 466 -35.54 -33.11 33.05
C PHE A 466 -35.39 -31.73 33.70
N SER A 467 -36.48 -30.96 33.71
CA SER A 467 -36.54 -29.62 34.35
C SER A 467 -35.51 -28.61 33.83
N GLY A 468 -35.25 -28.61 32.51
CA GLY A 468 -34.29 -27.70 31.86
C GLY A 468 -32.87 -28.25 31.76
N ILE A 469 -32.62 -29.47 32.23
CA ILE A 469 -31.32 -30.15 32.15
C ILE A 469 -31.45 -31.36 31.22
N CYS A 470 -30.55 -31.49 30.25
CA CYS A 470 -30.51 -32.65 29.38
C CYS A 470 -29.74 -33.79 30.06
N GLU A 471 -30.48 -34.75 30.63
CA GLU A 471 -29.92 -35.93 31.28
C GLU A 471 -30.04 -37.16 30.38
N GLN A 472 -29.09 -38.08 30.53
CA GLN A 472 -29.02 -39.27 29.69
C GLN A 472 -30.20 -40.20 29.99
N SER A 473 -31.03 -40.47 28.99
CA SER A 473 -32.10 -41.44 29.14
C SER A 473 -31.50 -42.83 28.99
N GLY A 474 -31.52 -43.63 30.06
CA GLY A 474 -30.91 -44.94 30.10
C GLY A 474 -31.49 -45.88 29.04
N SER A 475 -30.84 -45.97 27.88
CA SER A 475 -31.11 -47.03 26.90
C SER A 475 -29.80 -47.71 26.51
N SER A 476 -29.73 -48.99 26.84
CA SER A 476 -28.72 -49.95 26.43
C SER A 476 -28.94 -50.29 24.95
N SER A 477 -28.46 -49.42 24.06
CA SER A 477 -28.34 -49.71 22.64
C SER A 477 -27.08 -50.54 22.37
N THR A 478 -27.22 -51.70 21.74
CA THR A 478 -26.09 -52.47 21.18
C THR A 478 -25.55 -51.85 19.88
N ASP A 479 -26.22 -50.82 19.35
CA ASP A 479 -25.75 -50.03 18.21
C ASP A 479 -24.99 -48.80 18.71
N CYS A 480 -23.76 -48.64 18.22
CA CYS A 480 -22.85 -47.58 18.61
C CYS A 480 -23.24 -46.29 17.88
N GLY A 481 -24.12 -45.48 18.47
CA GLY A 481 -24.49 -44.15 17.98
C GLY A 481 -23.38 -43.10 18.06
N CYS A 482 -22.12 -43.51 17.97
CA CYS A 482 -20.95 -42.64 18.08
C CYS A 482 -20.79 -41.79 16.81
N ASN A 483 -20.37 -40.55 16.98
CA ASN A 483 -19.98 -39.70 15.88
C ASN A 483 -18.65 -40.22 15.29
N PRO A 484 -18.63 -40.60 13.99
CA PRO A 484 -17.45 -41.18 13.35
C PRO A 484 -16.26 -40.22 13.29
N SER A 485 -16.50 -38.91 13.31
CA SER A 485 -15.43 -37.91 13.29
C SER A 485 -14.62 -37.88 14.57
N GLY A 486 -15.26 -38.16 15.71
CA GLY A 486 -14.65 -38.04 17.02
C GLY A 486 -14.44 -39.33 17.78
N MET A 487 -15.02 -40.45 17.32
CA MET A 487 -14.74 -41.76 17.91
C MET A 487 -13.37 -42.30 17.48
N ASP A 488 -12.68 -42.94 18.41
CA ASP A 488 -11.50 -43.77 18.18
C ASP A 488 -11.91 -45.25 18.07
N THR A 489 -12.66 -45.74 19.06
CA THR A 489 -13.24 -47.09 19.08
C THR A 489 -14.62 -47.11 19.72
N CYS A 490 -15.44 -48.13 19.44
CA CYS A 490 -16.67 -48.40 20.18
C CYS A 490 -16.71 -49.83 20.71
N VAL A 491 -17.07 -50.00 21.98
CA VAL A 491 -17.21 -51.32 22.62
C VAL A 491 -18.52 -51.38 23.41
N ASN A 492 -19.39 -52.35 23.08
CA ASN A 492 -20.67 -52.59 23.76
C ASN A 492 -21.59 -51.35 23.85
N GLY A 493 -21.64 -50.53 22.80
CA GLY A 493 -22.43 -49.28 22.78
C GLY A 493 -21.79 -48.07 23.45
N ASN A 494 -20.58 -48.21 24.03
CA ASN A 494 -19.82 -47.11 24.61
C ASN A 494 -18.78 -46.57 23.62
N CYS A 495 -18.82 -45.26 23.38
CA CYS A 495 -17.89 -44.57 22.48
C CYS A 495 -16.62 -44.15 23.24
N PHE A 496 -15.45 -44.55 22.73
CA PHE A 496 -14.15 -44.04 23.17
C PHE A 496 -13.73 -42.93 22.23
N CYS A 497 -13.56 -41.73 22.75
CA CYS A 497 -13.32 -40.54 21.93
C CYS A 497 -11.83 -40.33 21.66
N LYS A 498 -11.54 -39.75 20.50
CA LYS A 498 -10.23 -39.22 20.15
C LYS A 498 -9.76 -38.20 21.19
N ARG A 499 -8.45 -37.92 21.20
CA ARG A 499 -7.76 -37.17 22.26
C ARG A 499 -8.42 -35.83 22.61
N ASN A 500 -8.81 -35.05 21.61
CA ASN A 500 -9.38 -33.71 21.79
C ASN A 500 -10.91 -33.71 21.69
N VAL A 501 -11.54 -34.87 21.83
CA VAL A 501 -12.99 -35.06 21.72
C VAL A 501 -13.56 -35.54 23.05
N GLU A 502 -14.80 -35.16 23.34
CA GLU A 502 -15.58 -35.53 24.51
C GLU A 502 -17.06 -35.75 24.17
N GLY A 503 -17.84 -36.14 25.19
CA GLY A 503 -19.25 -36.53 25.07
C GLY A 503 -19.43 -38.05 24.95
N PRO A 504 -20.58 -38.60 25.36
CA PRO A 504 -20.81 -40.05 25.30
C PRO A 504 -20.91 -40.59 23.87
N TYR A 505 -21.11 -39.71 22.89
CA TYR A 505 -21.15 -40.03 21.46
C TYR A 505 -19.94 -39.48 20.72
N CYS A 506 -18.93 -38.92 21.40
CA CYS A 506 -17.73 -38.35 20.79
C CYS A 506 -18.02 -37.30 19.71
N ASP A 507 -19.00 -36.44 19.98
CA ASP A 507 -19.60 -35.50 19.04
C ASP A 507 -19.27 -34.04 19.39
N ARG A 508 -18.35 -33.79 20.33
CA ARG A 508 -17.93 -32.45 20.75
C ARG A 508 -16.43 -32.36 20.97
N CYS A 509 -15.85 -31.23 20.61
CA CYS A 509 -14.47 -30.91 20.98
C CYS A 509 -14.34 -30.61 22.48
N ARG A 510 -13.23 -31.05 23.08
CA ARG A 510 -12.88 -30.65 24.45
C ARG A 510 -12.63 -29.15 24.51
N ARG A 511 -12.82 -28.55 25.68
CA ARG A 511 -12.47 -27.14 25.92
C ARG A 511 -11.03 -26.87 25.50
N GLY A 512 -10.82 -25.79 24.76
CA GLY A 512 -9.52 -25.47 24.16
C GLY A 512 -9.23 -26.19 22.84
N SER A 513 -10.24 -26.78 22.21
CA SER A 513 -10.15 -27.33 20.86
C SER A 513 -11.41 -27.08 20.04
N PHE A 514 -11.28 -27.12 18.71
CA PHE A 514 -12.36 -26.82 17.76
C PHE A 514 -12.21 -27.66 16.47
N GLY A 515 -13.19 -27.55 15.55
CA GLY A 515 -13.08 -28.14 14.21
C GLY A 515 -13.12 -29.67 14.21
N LEU A 516 -14.21 -30.27 14.73
CA LEU A 516 -14.36 -31.72 14.78
C LEU A 516 -14.38 -32.30 13.36
N ASP A 517 -13.33 -33.04 12.99
CA ASP A 517 -13.18 -33.60 11.66
C ASP A 517 -12.67 -35.05 11.68
N ILE A 518 -13.18 -35.85 10.76
CA ILE A 518 -12.83 -37.27 10.66
C ILE A 518 -11.37 -37.48 10.23
N SER A 519 -10.84 -36.58 9.41
CA SER A 519 -9.45 -36.61 8.93
C SER A 519 -8.44 -36.20 10.01
N ASN A 520 -8.88 -35.51 11.06
CA ASN A 520 -8.04 -35.17 12.18
C ASN A 520 -7.85 -36.40 13.10
N ARG A 521 -6.60 -36.81 13.31
CA ARG A 521 -6.24 -37.93 14.18
C ARG A 521 -6.69 -37.73 15.62
N ASP A 522 -6.64 -36.51 16.14
CA ASP A 522 -7.08 -36.17 17.49
C ASP A 522 -8.55 -35.70 17.54
N GLY A 523 -9.23 -35.69 16.39
CA GLY A 523 -10.62 -35.32 16.20
C GLY A 523 -10.82 -33.81 16.11
N CYS A 524 -10.28 -33.05 17.08
CA CYS A 524 -10.33 -31.59 17.11
C CYS A 524 -8.93 -30.98 17.19
N LEU A 525 -8.78 -29.75 16.68
CA LEU A 525 -7.54 -28.97 16.72
C LEU A 525 -7.47 -28.16 18.01
N PRO A 526 -6.33 -28.11 18.72
CA PRO A 526 -6.17 -27.25 19.90
C PRO A 526 -6.14 -25.77 19.49
N CYS A 527 -6.71 -24.87 20.30
CA CYS A 527 -6.69 -23.42 20.06
C CYS A 527 -5.26 -22.85 20.12
N TYR A 528 -4.93 -21.94 19.20
CA TYR A 528 -3.64 -21.23 19.17
C TYR A 528 -3.77 -19.83 19.79
N CYS A 529 -4.69 -19.00 19.30
CA CYS A 529 -5.00 -17.64 19.76
C CYS A 529 -3.78 -16.79 20.12
N SER A 530 -2.65 -16.98 19.41
CA SER A 530 -1.34 -16.39 19.71
C SER A 530 -0.90 -16.55 21.17
N GLY A 531 -1.37 -17.60 21.86
CA GLY A 531 -1.11 -17.88 23.27
C GLY A 531 -1.84 -16.97 24.26
N LEU A 532 -2.79 -16.15 23.79
CA LEU A 532 -3.52 -15.16 24.60
C LEU A 532 -4.85 -15.68 25.15
N GLY A 533 -5.38 -16.75 24.55
CA GLY A 533 -6.66 -17.34 24.91
C GLY A 533 -6.65 -18.85 24.74
N VAL A 534 -7.55 -19.52 25.47
CA VAL A 534 -7.78 -20.97 25.38
C VAL A 534 -9.18 -21.29 24.85
N GLU A 535 -9.93 -20.29 24.40
CA GLU A 535 -11.26 -20.47 23.83
C GLU A 535 -11.26 -19.94 22.41
N CYS A 536 -11.66 -20.81 21.49
CA CYS A 536 -11.72 -20.54 20.07
C CYS A 536 -12.79 -21.43 19.42
N TYR A 537 -13.21 -21.06 18.22
CA TYR A 537 -14.28 -21.72 17.49
C TYR A 537 -13.90 -21.87 16.01
N GLU A 538 -14.50 -22.85 15.34
CA GLU A 538 -14.36 -23.00 13.89
C GLU A 538 -14.97 -21.79 13.18
N ALA A 539 -14.27 -21.25 12.19
CA ALA A 539 -14.72 -20.12 11.39
C ALA A 539 -15.77 -20.58 10.34
N PRO A 540 -17.08 -20.31 10.54
CA PRO A 540 -18.14 -21.03 9.81
C PRO A 540 -18.27 -20.61 8.34
N ASN A 541 -17.86 -19.38 7.98
CA ASN A 541 -17.96 -18.83 6.63
C ASN A 541 -16.68 -18.93 5.82
N TYR A 542 -15.62 -19.48 6.40
CA TYR A 542 -14.33 -19.50 5.73
C TYR A 542 -14.22 -20.72 4.82
N HIS A 543 -13.83 -20.48 3.58
CA HIS A 543 -13.53 -21.51 2.58
C HIS A 543 -12.10 -21.36 2.10
N LEU A 544 -11.39 -22.47 1.96
CA LEU A 544 -10.04 -22.48 1.41
C LEU A 544 -10.10 -22.28 -0.11
N LEU A 545 -9.40 -21.25 -0.59
CA LEU A 545 -9.27 -20.94 -2.02
C LEU A 545 -7.79 -20.74 -2.38
N PRO A 546 -7.34 -21.26 -3.53
CA PRO A 546 -5.94 -21.14 -3.94
C PRO A 546 -5.64 -19.71 -4.40
N MET A 547 -4.69 -19.07 -3.74
CA MET A 547 -4.09 -17.80 -4.13
C MET A 547 -2.88 -18.08 -5.04
N PRO A 548 -2.99 -17.87 -6.37
CA PRO A 548 -1.91 -18.17 -7.31
C PRO A 548 -0.85 -17.07 -7.32
N ALA A 549 0.40 -17.44 -7.57
CA ALA A 549 1.46 -16.52 -7.94
C ALA A 549 1.74 -16.59 -9.44
N THR A 550 2.02 -15.43 -10.02
CA THR A 550 2.29 -15.30 -11.45
C THR A 550 3.71 -15.73 -11.73
N VAL A 551 3.90 -16.71 -12.61
CA VAL A 551 5.25 -17.25 -12.94
C VAL A 551 5.84 -16.55 -14.17
N LEU A 552 5.00 -15.88 -14.96
CA LEU A 552 5.36 -15.16 -16.18
C LEU A 552 4.81 -13.73 -16.08
N GLY A 553 5.66 -12.71 -16.26
CA GLY A 553 5.28 -11.30 -16.10
C GLY A 553 6.49 -10.37 -15.97
N SER A 554 6.26 -9.09 -15.66
CA SER A 554 7.35 -8.17 -15.28
C SER A 554 8.04 -8.68 -14.02
N ASP A 555 9.38 -8.60 -13.97
CA ASP A 555 10.20 -9.12 -12.85
C ASP A 555 9.98 -10.62 -12.57
N TYR A 556 9.52 -11.38 -13.58
CA TYR A 556 9.24 -12.82 -13.47
C TYR A 556 8.31 -13.19 -12.32
N GLY A 557 7.40 -12.28 -11.94
CA GLY A 557 6.49 -12.47 -10.80
C GLY A 557 7.13 -12.27 -9.42
N GLY A 558 8.39 -11.83 -9.36
CA GLY A 558 9.15 -11.63 -8.11
C GLY A 558 9.88 -12.88 -7.61
N TYR A 559 10.04 -13.90 -8.46
CA TYR A 559 10.82 -15.10 -8.14
C TYR A 559 12.32 -14.80 -8.19
N THR A 560 13.07 -15.39 -7.27
CA THR A 560 14.54 -15.37 -7.31
C THR A 560 15.08 -16.75 -6.95
N ILE A 561 16.32 -17.07 -7.34
CA ILE A 561 17.03 -18.25 -6.84
C ILE A 561 18.09 -17.77 -5.84
N THR A 562 18.15 -18.40 -4.68
CA THR A 562 19.01 -17.98 -3.58
C THR A 562 19.55 -19.13 -2.75
N ASP A 563 20.67 -18.93 -2.06
CA ASP A 563 21.10 -19.84 -0.99
C ASP A 563 20.20 -19.65 0.24
N LEU A 564 20.27 -20.59 1.20
CA LEU A 564 19.45 -20.52 2.42
C LEU A 564 19.59 -19.18 3.16
N LYS A 565 20.79 -18.59 3.13
CA LYS A 565 21.12 -17.35 3.86
C LYS A 565 20.80 -16.07 3.10
N GLY A 566 20.49 -16.12 1.80
CA GLY A 566 20.26 -14.92 1.01
C GLY A 566 21.52 -14.19 0.53
N ASN A 567 22.69 -14.82 0.58
CA ASN A 567 23.95 -14.24 0.09
C ASN A 567 24.06 -14.30 -1.44
N THR A 568 23.56 -15.38 -2.04
CA THR A 568 23.49 -15.56 -3.49
C THR A 568 22.08 -15.17 -3.92
N ILE A 569 21.92 -14.22 -4.85
CA ILE A 569 20.61 -13.84 -5.38
C ILE A 569 20.71 -13.79 -6.91
N ILE A 570 19.98 -14.69 -7.56
CA ILE A 570 19.80 -14.76 -9.01
C ILE A 570 18.36 -14.30 -9.29
N ASN A 571 18.22 -13.18 -9.98
CA ASN A 571 16.93 -12.58 -10.31
C ASN A 571 16.80 -12.25 -11.81
N ASP A 572 17.76 -12.69 -12.61
CA ASP A 572 17.86 -12.48 -14.03
C ASP A 572 18.14 -13.80 -14.77
N GLN A 573 18.15 -13.75 -16.10
CA GLN A 573 18.45 -14.91 -16.98
C GLN A 573 17.44 -16.07 -16.89
N PHE A 574 16.27 -15.85 -16.28
CA PHE A 574 15.19 -16.82 -16.37
C PHE A 574 14.64 -16.92 -17.79
N VAL A 575 14.35 -18.15 -18.20
CA VAL A 575 13.79 -18.54 -19.48
C VAL A 575 12.30 -18.85 -19.28
N PRO A 576 11.39 -17.95 -19.69
CA PRO A 576 9.95 -18.21 -19.62
C PRO A 576 9.53 -19.22 -20.68
N MET A 577 9.04 -20.38 -20.25
CA MET A 577 8.50 -21.45 -21.08
C MET A 577 6.98 -21.29 -21.18
N THR A 578 6.53 -20.47 -22.14
CA THR A 578 5.13 -20.02 -22.23
C THR A 578 4.14 -21.12 -22.59
N GLU A 579 4.53 -22.15 -23.34
CA GLU A 579 3.65 -23.26 -23.71
C GLU A 579 3.39 -24.19 -22.52
N GLU A 580 4.43 -24.44 -21.71
CA GLU A 580 4.39 -25.27 -20.51
C GLU A 580 3.96 -24.49 -19.26
N SER A 581 3.90 -23.16 -19.34
CA SER A 581 3.66 -22.25 -18.20
C SER A 581 4.70 -22.39 -17.09
N GLU A 582 5.98 -22.60 -17.46
CA GLU A 582 7.09 -22.79 -16.51
C GLU A 582 8.08 -21.61 -16.56
N LEU A 583 8.69 -21.28 -15.42
CA LEU A 583 9.86 -20.41 -15.34
C LEU A 583 11.10 -21.28 -15.15
N GLN A 584 11.97 -21.32 -16.15
CA GLN A 584 13.18 -22.15 -16.15
C GLN A 584 14.42 -21.31 -15.88
N TYR A 585 15.39 -21.88 -15.17
CA TYR A 585 16.75 -21.37 -15.07
C TYR A 585 17.73 -22.42 -15.59
N VAL A 586 18.71 -21.99 -16.39
CA VAL A 586 19.76 -22.85 -16.94
C VAL A 586 21.07 -22.47 -16.27
N PHE A 587 21.68 -23.43 -15.59
CA PHE A 587 22.92 -23.20 -14.88
C PHE A 587 24.11 -23.11 -15.85
N PRO A 588 24.91 -22.03 -15.81
CA PRO A 588 26.12 -21.94 -16.63
C PRO A 588 27.19 -22.95 -16.18
N PHE A 589 27.20 -23.28 -14.89
CA PHE A 589 28.05 -24.30 -14.27
C PHE A 589 27.23 -25.04 -13.22
N HIS A 590 27.54 -26.31 -12.96
CA HIS A 590 26.84 -27.08 -11.94
C HIS A 590 26.96 -26.40 -10.56
N PRO A 591 25.85 -26.23 -9.82
CA PRO A 591 25.88 -25.56 -8.53
C PRO A 591 26.71 -26.36 -7.53
N GLU A 592 27.60 -25.68 -6.80
CA GLU A 592 28.41 -26.28 -5.73
C GLU A 592 27.69 -26.31 -4.38
N GLU A 593 26.60 -25.54 -4.25
CA GLU A 593 25.76 -25.41 -3.06
C GLU A 593 24.29 -25.69 -3.37
N GLU A 594 23.49 -25.88 -2.31
CA GLU A 594 22.04 -26.00 -2.43
C GLU A 594 21.41 -24.63 -2.67
N LEU A 595 20.61 -24.54 -3.74
CA LEU A 595 19.90 -23.34 -4.11
C LEU A 595 18.39 -23.55 -4.02
N TYR A 596 17.67 -22.47 -3.78
CA TYR A 596 16.23 -22.46 -3.56
C TYR A 596 15.57 -21.38 -4.40
N TRP A 597 14.43 -21.70 -4.99
CA TRP A 597 13.48 -20.71 -5.47
C TRP A 597 12.90 -19.97 -4.25
N SER A 598 13.19 -18.69 -4.11
CA SER A 598 12.47 -17.79 -3.22
C SER A 598 11.18 -17.36 -3.91
N LEU A 599 10.05 -17.72 -3.31
CA LEU A 599 8.74 -17.37 -3.84
C LEU A 599 8.44 -15.86 -3.68
N PRO A 600 7.50 -15.31 -4.47
CA PRO A 600 7.16 -13.88 -4.43
C PRO A 600 6.66 -13.40 -3.07
N LYS A 601 6.85 -12.10 -2.80
CA LYS A 601 6.41 -11.43 -1.56
C LYS A 601 4.91 -11.50 -1.29
N THR A 602 4.08 -11.81 -2.29
CA THR A 602 2.64 -12.08 -2.09
C THR A 602 2.39 -13.18 -1.06
N PHE A 603 3.32 -14.14 -0.92
CA PHE A 603 3.24 -15.20 0.08
C PHE A 603 3.84 -14.81 1.44
N SER A 604 4.44 -13.64 1.61
CA SER A 604 5.03 -13.17 2.88
C SER A 604 4.02 -12.41 3.75
N GLY A 605 4.39 -12.09 4.99
CA GLY A 605 3.55 -11.42 5.99
C GLY A 605 2.64 -12.41 6.75
N ASN A 606 1.55 -11.90 7.32
CA ASN A 606 0.58 -12.74 8.01
C ASN A 606 -0.14 -13.67 7.01
N LYS A 607 0.00 -14.97 7.21
CA LYS A 607 -0.57 -16.07 6.44
C LYS A 607 -1.28 -17.09 7.32
N ILE A 608 -1.74 -16.72 8.53
CA ILE A 608 -2.50 -17.63 9.40
C ILE A 608 -3.71 -18.24 8.70
N LEU A 609 -4.37 -17.49 7.81
CA LEU A 609 -5.51 -17.97 7.04
C LEU A 609 -5.15 -19.07 6.02
N SER A 610 -3.88 -19.40 5.78
CA SER A 610 -3.49 -20.54 4.95
C SER A 610 -3.45 -21.88 5.69
N TYR A 611 -3.55 -21.86 7.04
CA TYR A 611 -3.47 -23.05 7.85
C TYR A 611 -4.58 -24.06 7.53
N GLY A 612 -4.19 -25.34 7.43
CA GLY A 612 -5.07 -26.45 7.02
C GLY A 612 -5.21 -26.61 5.50
N GLY A 613 -4.81 -25.61 4.72
CA GLY A 613 -4.71 -25.66 3.27
C GLY A 613 -3.40 -26.27 2.77
N ASN A 614 -3.05 -26.00 1.51
CA ASN A 614 -1.86 -26.51 0.86
C ASN A 614 -1.10 -25.44 0.09
N LEU A 615 0.22 -25.56 0.06
CA LEU A 615 1.06 -24.93 -0.94
C LEU A 615 1.23 -25.92 -2.10
N ILE A 616 0.75 -25.52 -3.27
CA ILE A 616 0.74 -26.31 -4.50
C ILE A 616 1.77 -25.70 -5.44
N LEU A 617 2.65 -26.53 -5.99
CA LEU A 617 3.65 -26.11 -6.97
C LEU A 617 4.04 -27.26 -7.89
N LYS A 618 4.60 -26.94 -9.05
CA LYS A 618 5.22 -27.89 -9.97
C LYS A 618 6.69 -27.57 -10.13
N GLN A 619 7.51 -28.62 -10.17
CA GLN A 619 8.94 -28.51 -10.45
C GLN A 619 9.36 -29.48 -11.53
N ARG A 620 10.41 -29.09 -12.26
CA ARG A 620 11.12 -29.94 -13.21
C ARG A 620 12.61 -29.65 -13.11
N PHE A 621 13.44 -30.66 -13.30
CA PHE A 621 14.88 -30.47 -13.44
C PHE A 621 15.43 -31.37 -14.54
N GLU A 622 16.53 -30.94 -15.15
CA GLU A 622 17.29 -31.73 -16.12
C GLU A 622 18.71 -31.93 -15.62
N SER A 623 19.18 -33.17 -15.65
CA SER A 623 20.54 -33.58 -15.37
C SER A 623 21.19 -34.15 -16.62
N SER A 624 22.53 -34.11 -16.69
CA SER A 624 23.29 -34.80 -17.73
C SER A 624 23.00 -36.31 -17.78
N ASP A 625 22.54 -36.90 -16.67
CA ASP A 625 22.12 -38.30 -16.58
C ASP A 625 20.60 -38.38 -16.34
N TYR A 626 19.87 -38.78 -17.39
CA TYR A 626 18.42 -38.92 -17.43
C TYR A 626 17.87 -40.04 -16.52
N THR A 627 18.73 -40.81 -15.86
CA THR A 627 18.35 -41.83 -14.87
C THR A 627 18.40 -41.30 -13.43
N LYS A 628 18.90 -40.08 -13.22
CA LYS A 628 19.04 -39.50 -11.88
C LYS A 628 17.71 -39.11 -11.27
N TYR A 629 17.67 -39.22 -9.95
CA TYR A 629 16.58 -38.78 -9.09
C TYR A 629 17.04 -37.59 -8.24
N SER A 630 16.10 -36.74 -7.81
CA SER A 630 16.37 -35.66 -6.86
C SER A 630 16.85 -36.23 -5.52
N THR A 631 17.78 -35.52 -4.87
CA THR A 631 18.21 -35.87 -3.52
C THR A 631 17.11 -35.52 -2.51
N PRO A 632 16.75 -36.41 -1.56
CA PRO A 632 15.87 -36.06 -0.47
C PRO A 632 16.51 -34.95 0.38
N GLY A 633 15.75 -33.91 0.73
CA GLY A 633 16.28 -32.75 1.44
C GLY A 633 15.21 -31.92 2.12
N ASN A 634 15.52 -30.67 2.43
CA ASN A 634 14.54 -29.68 2.88
C ASN A 634 13.87 -29.09 1.62
N ASP A 635 12.84 -29.76 1.10
CA ASP A 635 12.23 -29.39 -0.17
C ASP A 635 11.48 -28.06 -0.11
N VAL A 636 10.82 -27.78 1.02
CA VAL A 636 10.18 -26.49 1.27
C VAL A 636 10.57 -25.98 2.65
N ILE A 637 10.91 -24.69 2.73
CA ILE A 637 11.31 -24.01 3.95
C ILE A 637 10.41 -22.79 4.13
N LEU A 638 9.81 -22.68 5.31
CA LEU A 638 9.10 -21.48 5.76
C LEU A 638 10.00 -20.75 6.75
N ASP A 639 10.38 -19.53 6.39
CA ASP A 639 11.25 -18.67 7.18
C ASP A 639 10.38 -17.59 7.86
N GLY A 640 10.15 -17.75 9.17
CA GLY A 640 9.44 -16.77 10.02
C GLY A 640 10.41 -15.79 10.71
N GLY A 641 11.66 -15.69 10.25
CA GLY A 641 12.69 -14.83 10.83
C GLY A 641 13.36 -15.41 12.08
N ASN A 642 12.58 -15.62 13.14
CA ASN A 642 13.08 -16.19 14.40
C ASN A 642 13.03 -17.72 14.40
N THR A 643 12.20 -18.31 13.57
CA THR A 643 12.02 -19.76 13.48
C THR A 643 11.92 -20.16 12.02
N ILE A 644 12.70 -21.17 11.65
CA ILE A 644 12.74 -21.72 10.30
C ILE A 644 12.30 -23.18 10.37
N ILE A 645 11.25 -23.52 9.65
CA ILE A 645 10.73 -24.89 9.56
C ILE A 645 10.87 -25.41 8.14
N ALA A 646 11.15 -26.71 8.02
CA ALA A 646 11.37 -27.38 6.76
C ALA A 646 10.47 -28.60 6.62
N TRP A 647 10.01 -28.84 5.39
CA TRP A 647 9.26 -30.01 4.97
C TRP A 647 10.04 -30.77 3.91
N SER A 648 9.94 -32.10 3.94
CA SER A 648 10.55 -32.97 2.94
C SER A 648 9.51 -33.67 2.11
N ASN A 649 9.71 -33.66 0.80
CA ASN A 649 8.92 -34.44 -0.13
C ASN A 649 9.22 -35.92 0.05
N PRO A 650 8.22 -36.76 0.37
CA PRO A 650 8.42 -38.20 0.50
C PRO A 650 8.69 -38.89 -0.85
N GLN A 651 8.47 -38.22 -2.00
CA GLN A 651 8.66 -38.78 -3.33
C GLN A 651 9.86 -38.14 -4.06
N GLN A 652 10.75 -38.96 -4.62
CA GLN A 652 11.90 -38.50 -5.42
C GLN A 652 11.48 -38.21 -6.87
N MET A 653 11.99 -37.11 -7.44
CA MET A 653 11.70 -36.69 -8.81
C MET A 653 12.74 -37.22 -9.79
N ARG A 654 12.35 -37.72 -10.97
CA ARG A 654 13.27 -38.21 -12.00
C ARG A 654 13.65 -37.09 -12.98
N SER A 655 14.90 -37.07 -13.44
CA SER A 655 15.40 -36.09 -14.42
C SER A 655 14.56 -36.08 -15.71
N GLY A 656 14.19 -34.88 -16.17
CA GLY A 656 13.42 -34.65 -17.39
C GLY A 656 11.93 -34.98 -17.30
N GLU A 657 11.47 -35.51 -16.16
CA GLU A 657 10.06 -35.80 -15.94
C GLU A 657 9.37 -34.56 -15.36
N SER A 658 8.46 -33.95 -16.14
CA SER A 658 7.49 -32.98 -15.59
C SER A 658 6.44 -33.76 -14.82
N LEU A 659 6.05 -33.31 -13.63
CA LEU A 659 4.96 -33.89 -12.83
C LEU A 659 3.63 -34.12 -13.60
N SER A 660 3.46 -33.52 -14.77
CA SER A 660 2.36 -33.79 -15.69
C SER A 660 2.30 -35.24 -16.23
N SER A 661 3.42 -35.97 -16.36
CA SER A 661 3.46 -37.33 -16.93
C SER A 661 3.13 -38.45 -15.94
N LEU A 662 3.21 -38.20 -14.63
CA LEU A 662 2.87 -39.19 -13.58
C LEU A 662 1.35 -39.44 -13.48
N SER A 663 0.51 -38.45 -13.84
CA SER A 663 -0.95 -38.58 -13.83
C SER A 663 -1.51 -39.61 -14.83
N LYS A 664 -0.78 -39.92 -15.92
CA LYS A 664 -1.26 -40.83 -16.97
C LYS A 664 -0.94 -42.31 -16.70
N ARG A 665 -0.12 -42.65 -15.71
CA ARG A 665 0.24 -44.05 -15.38
C ARG A 665 -0.59 -44.69 -14.28
N CYS A 666 -1.29 -43.90 -13.46
CA CYS A 666 -2.09 -44.39 -12.34
C CYS A 666 -3.59 -44.59 -12.66
N GLN A 667 -3.94 -44.96 -13.90
CA GLN A 667 -5.31 -45.38 -14.26
C GLN A 667 -5.61 -46.83 -13.83
N ARG A 668 -5.38 -47.15 -12.55
CA ARG A 668 -5.85 -48.42 -11.98
C ARG A 668 -6.12 -48.44 -10.47
N ASP A 669 -6.08 -47.29 -9.79
CA ASP A 669 -6.43 -47.22 -8.38
C ASP A 669 -7.53 -46.15 -8.15
N PRO A 670 -8.72 -46.48 -7.62
CA PRO A 670 -9.86 -45.56 -7.58
C PRO A 670 -9.84 -44.50 -6.47
N ILE A 671 -8.76 -44.37 -5.67
CA ILE A 671 -8.85 -43.64 -4.37
C ILE A 671 -7.89 -42.44 -4.22
N THR A 672 -7.00 -42.14 -5.16
CA THR A 672 -6.18 -40.91 -5.06
C THR A 672 -5.99 -40.24 -6.41
N GLU A 673 -6.94 -39.38 -6.78
CA GLU A 673 -6.71 -38.33 -7.77
C GLU A 673 -5.80 -37.25 -7.15
N THR A 674 -4.81 -36.80 -7.93
CA THR A 674 -3.81 -35.74 -7.67
C THR A 674 -2.50 -36.18 -6.99
N ALA A 675 -1.55 -36.65 -7.82
CA ALA A 675 -0.12 -36.70 -7.47
C ALA A 675 0.56 -35.40 -7.95
N PHE A 676 0.40 -34.33 -7.17
CA PHE A 676 1.27 -33.14 -7.20
C PHE A 676 2.01 -33.08 -5.85
N PRO A 677 3.17 -32.40 -5.71
CA PRO A 677 3.71 -32.08 -4.41
C PRO A 677 2.79 -31.05 -3.77
N THR A 678 1.75 -31.56 -3.13
CA THR A 678 0.84 -30.80 -2.28
C THR A 678 1.51 -30.71 -0.93
N VAL A 679 2.07 -29.55 -0.63
CA VAL A 679 2.78 -29.31 0.64
C VAL A 679 1.72 -28.91 1.66
N PRO A 680 1.42 -29.76 2.65
CA PRO A 680 0.35 -29.49 3.58
C PRO A 680 0.77 -28.37 4.54
N LEU A 681 -0.07 -27.34 4.67
CA LEU A 681 0.16 -26.21 5.58
C LEU A 681 -0.42 -26.54 6.96
N ARG A 682 0.13 -27.59 7.56
CA ARG A 682 -0.14 -28.09 8.90
C ARG A 682 1.15 -28.70 9.45
N GLU A 683 1.25 -28.85 10.76
CA GLU A 683 2.46 -29.28 11.46
C GLU A 683 2.97 -30.69 11.07
N ASP A 684 2.10 -31.56 10.57
CA ASP A 684 2.45 -32.93 10.18
C ASP A 684 3.54 -32.96 9.10
N GLY A 685 4.67 -33.61 9.40
CA GLY A 685 5.79 -33.77 8.48
C GLY A 685 6.77 -32.59 8.43
N TRP A 686 6.51 -31.51 9.19
CA TRP A 686 7.42 -30.38 9.34
C TRP A 686 8.38 -30.56 10.50
N ARG A 687 9.60 -30.07 10.34
CA ARG A 687 10.66 -30.08 11.36
C ARG A 687 11.33 -28.72 11.47
N GLN A 688 11.79 -28.38 12.65
CA GLN A 688 12.64 -27.21 12.86
C GLN A 688 14.00 -27.43 12.20
N LEU A 689 14.49 -26.43 11.45
CA LEU A 689 15.73 -26.56 10.70
C LEU A 689 16.98 -26.56 11.62
N GLU A 690 16.90 -25.90 12.78
CA GLU A 690 18.03 -25.76 13.71
C GLU A 690 18.35 -27.03 14.48
N ASN A 691 17.33 -27.75 14.96
CA ASN A 691 17.49 -28.88 15.86
C ASN A 691 16.86 -30.20 15.34
N GLY A 692 16.10 -30.15 14.24
CA GLY A 692 15.45 -31.32 13.63
C GLY A 692 14.21 -31.83 14.37
N GLU A 693 13.72 -31.13 15.38
CA GLU A 693 12.54 -31.53 16.16
C GLU A 693 11.25 -31.37 15.34
N SER A 694 10.26 -32.22 15.62
CA SER A 694 8.92 -32.10 15.04
C SER A 694 8.27 -30.78 15.45
N VAL A 695 7.58 -30.15 14.52
CA VAL A 695 6.85 -28.90 14.76
C VAL A 695 5.50 -29.22 15.40
N ASP A 696 5.07 -28.43 16.38
CA ASP A 696 3.70 -28.46 16.89
C ASP A 696 2.85 -27.35 16.25
N ARG A 697 1.54 -27.41 16.44
CA ARG A 697 0.62 -26.41 15.87
C ARG A 697 0.97 -24.97 16.27
N ASN A 698 1.37 -24.74 17.52
CA ASN A 698 1.64 -23.39 18.00
C ASN A 698 2.85 -22.78 17.31
N LEU A 699 3.93 -23.55 17.17
CA LEU A 699 5.13 -23.13 16.46
C LEU A 699 4.82 -22.92 14.97
N PHE A 700 4.07 -23.82 14.33
CA PHE A 700 3.68 -23.68 12.93
C PHE A 700 2.87 -22.40 12.68
N MET A 701 1.85 -22.15 13.50
CA MET A 701 1.02 -20.95 13.43
C MET A 701 1.83 -19.67 13.67
N SER A 702 2.82 -19.71 14.58
CA SER A 702 3.70 -18.56 14.82
C SER A 702 4.57 -18.19 13.60
N VAL A 703 4.99 -19.18 12.81
CA VAL A 703 5.73 -18.94 11.55
C VAL A 703 4.79 -18.36 10.49
N LEU A 704 3.55 -18.85 10.39
CA LEU A 704 2.56 -18.27 9.47
C LEU A 704 2.12 -16.86 9.87
N ALA A 705 2.12 -16.51 11.16
CA ALA A 705 1.71 -15.18 11.63
C ALA A 705 2.61 -14.05 11.13
N ASP A 706 3.87 -14.35 10.82
CA ASP A 706 4.87 -13.38 10.36
C ASP A 706 5.87 -14.06 9.41
N LEU A 707 5.38 -14.49 8.25
CA LEU A 707 6.18 -15.25 7.29
C LEU A 707 7.08 -14.31 6.48
N ASN A 708 8.40 -14.37 6.65
CA ASN A 708 9.31 -13.51 5.89
C ASN A 708 9.40 -13.93 4.43
N ARG A 709 9.58 -15.24 4.17
CA ARG A 709 9.72 -15.81 2.83
C ARG A 709 9.49 -17.31 2.82
N ILE A 710 9.23 -17.84 1.63
CA ILE A 710 9.10 -19.28 1.37
C ILE A 710 10.19 -19.66 0.37
N LEU A 711 10.99 -20.66 0.73
CA LEU A 711 12.03 -21.20 -0.13
C LEU A 711 11.63 -22.60 -0.57
N VAL A 712 11.72 -22.87 -1.86
CA VAL A 712 11.45 -24.18 -2.45
C VAL A 712 12.73 -24.65 -3.11
N ILE A 713 13.23 -25.83 -2.76
CA ILE A 713 14.50 -26.33 -3.27
C ILE A 713 14.53 -26.29 -4.79
N ALA A 714 15.59 -25.76 -5.39
CA ALA A 714 15.87 -25.97 -6.80
C ALA A 714 16.46 -27.38 -6.90
N PRO A 715 15.74 -28.39 -7.45
CA PRO A 715 16.09 -29.79 -7.25
C PRO A 715 17.56 -30.06 -7.57
N TYR A 716 18.29 -30.54 -6.57
CA TYR A 716 19.74 -30.76 -6.63
C TYR A 716 20.07 -32.22 -6.91
N THR A 717 21.02 -32.44 -7.81
CA THR A 717 21.73 -33.72 -8.02
C THR A 717 23.11 -33.39 -8.59
N THR A 718 24.06 -34.32 -8.50
CA THR A 718 25.32 -34.23 -9.25
C THR A 718 25.00 -33.99 -10.72
N ASN A 719 25.48 -32.87 -11.27
CA ASN A 719 25.34 -32.44 -12.68
C ASN A 719 23.94 -31.97 -13.12
N VAL A 720 23.21 -31.23 -12.28
CA VAL A 720 22.03 -30.47 -12.73
C VAL A 720 22.42 -29.43 -13.78
N HIS A 721 21.62 -29.34 -14.84
CA HIS A 721 21.77 -28.41 -15.95
C HIS A 721 20.69 -27.31 -15.93
N SER A 722 19.44 -27.68 -15.66
CA SER A 722 18.34 -26.73 -15.59
C SER A 722 17.33 -27.11 -14.52
N VAL A 723 16.63 -26.11 -14.00
CA VAL A 723 15.52 -26.25 -13.04
C VAL A 723 14.37 -25.36 -13.48
N ALA A 724 13.15 -25.77 -13.23
CA ALA A 724 11.95 -24.99 -13.55
C ALA A 724 10.91 -25.09 -12.44
N ILE A 725 10.13 -24.03 -12.28
CA ILE A 725 8.99 -23.92 -11.35
C ILE A 725 7.74 -23.45 -12.10
N ALA A 726 6.57 -23.93 -11.71
CA ALA A 726 5.29 -23.59 -12.31
C ALA A 726 4.11 -23.78 -11.35
N ASP A 727 2.96 -23.20 -11.70
CA ASP A 727 1.66 -23.41 -11.04
C ASP A 727 1.70 -23.26 -9.51
N VAL A 728 2.46 -22.27 -9.03
CA VAL A 728 2.60 -22.00 -7.61
C VAL A 728 1.34 -21.33 -7.08
N SER A 729 0.72 -21.90 -6.06
CA SER A 729 -0.43 -21.34 -5.37
C SER A 729 -0.47 -21.77 -3.91
N MET A 730 -1.04 -20.94 -3.05
CA MET A 730 -1.23 -21.22 -1.64
C MET A 730 -2.71 -21.13 -1.31
N ASP A 731 -3.29 -22.18 -0.74
CA ASP A 731 -4.65 -22.10 -0.22
C ASP A 731 -4.71 -21.07 0.92
N VAL A 732 -5.66 -20.16 0.84
CA VAL A 732 -5.94 -19.16 1.89
C VAL A 732 -7.45 -19.15 2.13
N ALA A 733 -7.81 -19.12 3.40
CA ALA A 733 -9.19 -19.05 3.83
C ALA A 733 -9.75 -17.64 3.64
N THR A 734 -10.92 -17.54 3.04
CA THR A 734 -11.69 -16.31 2.86
C THR A 734 -13.13 -16.56 3.26
N ASP A 735 -13.77 -15.53 3.78
CA ASP A 735 -15.18 -15.34 4.13
C ASP A 735 -16.21 -15.62 2.99
N LYS A 736 -15.79 -16.18 1.84
CA LYS A 736 -16.60 -16.29 0.64
C LYS A 736 -17.53 -17.51 0.60
N TYR A 737 -18.76 -17.31 0.11
CA TYR A 737 -19.63 -18.36 -0.44
C TYR A 737 -19.18 -18.79 -1.86
N GLY A 738 -18.58 -19.98 -1.97
CA GLY A 738 -18.12 -20.55 -3.25
C GLY A 738 -17.68 -22.01 -3.11
N SER A 739 -17.41 -22.68 -4.24
CA SER A 739 -17.11 -24.13 -4.35
C SER A 739 -15.78 -24.60 -3.73
N GLY A 740 -15.24 -23.86 -2.76
CA GLY A 740 -14.07 -24.24 -1.98
C GLY A 740 -14.44 -25.13 -0.80
N ALA A 741 -13.49 -25.92 -0.32
CA ALA A 741 -13.70 -26.74 0.87
C ALA A 741 -13.88 -25.82 2.11
N PRO A 742 -14.81 -26.14 3.04
CA PRO A 742 -14.91 -25.44 4.31
C PRO A 742 -13.58 -25.45 5.06
N ALA A 743 -13.15 -24.28 5.53
CA ALA A 743 -11.87 -24.07 6.20
C ALA A 743 -11.97 -24.45 7.69
N LYS A 744 -12.19 -25.75 7.96
CA LYS A 744 -12.40 -26.28 9.32
C LYS A 744 -11.25 -26.04 10.31
N ALA A 745 -10.06 -25.75 9.79
CA ALA A 745 -8.84 -25.56 10.56
C ALA A 745 -8.62 -24.10 11.00
N ILE A 746 -9.48 -23.17 10.57
CA ILE A 746 -9.37 -21.75 10.91
C ILE A 746 -10.14 -21.48 12.19
N GLU A 747 -9.43 -20.92 13.17
CA GLU A 747 -9.98 -20.53 14.46
C GLU A 747 -10.45 -19.07 14.46
N LEU A 748 -11.51 -18.80 15.21
CA LEU A 748 -11.93 -17.47 15.62
C LEU A 748 -11.78 -17.35 17.14
N CYS A 749 -10.85 -16.50 17.57
CA CYS A 749 -10.52 -16.26 18.96
C CYS A 749 -11.19 -15.00 19.52
N GLN A 750 -11.55 -15.04 20.80
CA GLN A 750 -11.98 -13.84 21.53
C GLN A 750 -10.75 -13.07 22.01
N CYS A 751 -10.35 -12.05 21.26
CA CYS A 751 -9.10 -11.33 21.52
C CYS A 751 -9.18 -10.38 22.72
N PRO A 752 -8.15 -10.33 23.58
CA PRO A 752 -8.06 -9.36 24.65
C PRO A 752 -7.86 -7.95 24.08
N ALA A 753 -8.11 -6.93 24.91
CA ALA A 753 -7.92 -5.54 24.53
C ALA A 753 -6.51 -5.27 23.99
N GLY A 754 -6.43 -4.60 22.84
CA GLY A 754 -5.17 -4.32 22.14
C GLY A 754 -4.83 -5.28 21.00
N TYR A 755 -5.53 -6.41 20.88
CA TYR A 755 -5.28 -7.44 19.88
C TYR A 755 -6.44 -7.61 18.90
N SER A 756 -6.12 -8.05 17.67
CA SER A 756 -7.05 -8.28 16.57
C SER A 756 -6.57 -9.42 15.66
N GLY A 757 -7.40 -9.80 14.68
CA GLY A 757 -7.16 -10.94 13.80
C GLY A 757 -7.94 -12.18 14.25
N THR A 758 -8.03 -13.19 13.39
CA THR A 758 -8.80 -14.41 13.69
C THR A 758 -8.18 -15.21 14.83
N SER A 759 -6.85 -15.08 15.01
CA SER A 759 -6.06 -15.75 16.04
C SER A 759 -5.39 -14.76 17.02
N CYS A 760 -5.85 -13.50 17.07
CA CYS A 760 -5.27 -12.45 17.92
C CYS A 760 -3.79 -12.13 17.63
N GLU A 761 -3.38 -12.32 16.39
CA GLU A 761 -1.99 -12.23 15.95
C GLU A 761 -1.53 -10.80 15.61
N THR A 762 -2.49 -9.89 15.41
CA THR A 762 -2.26 -8.48 15.05
C THR A 762 -2.61 -7.55 16.21
N CYS A 763 -2.03 -6.35 16.21
CA CYS A 763 -2.38 -5.32 17.18
C CYS A 763 -3.42 -4.37 16.58
N VAL A 764 -4.36 -3.92 17.40
CA VAL A 764 -5.28 -2.84 17.02
C VAL A 764 -4.53 -1.51 16.88
N SER A 765 -5.07 -0.56 16.13
CA SER A 765 -4.49 0.80 16.03
C SER A 765 -4.32 1.42 17.42
N GLY A 766 -3.23 2.17 17.60
CA GLY A 766 -2.79 2.70 18.89
C GLY A 766 -1.96 1.73 19.73
N TYR A 767 -1.76 0.49 19.27
CA TYR A 767 -0.90 -0.50 19.89
C TYR A 767 0.20 -0.93 18.91
N TYR A 768 1.36 -1.29 19.44
CA TYR A 768 2.46 -1.86 18.68
C TYR A 768 2.88 -3.20 19.28
N LYS A 769 3.43 -4.09 18.44
CA LYS A 769 3.98 -5.37 18.88
C LYS A 769 5.37 -5.12 19.46
N ASP A 770 5.56 -5.44 20.74
CA ASP A 770 6.86 -5.32 21.40
C ASP A 770 7.84 -6.41 20.94
N GLN A 771 9.09 -6.36 21.42
CA GLN A 771 10.12 -7.36 21.10
C GLN A 771 9.77 -8.80 21.55
N ARG A 772 8.75 -8.95 22.41
CA ARG A 772 8.26 -10.25 22.90
C ARG A 772 6.98 -10.68 22.18
N GLY A 773 6.56 -9.96 21.14
CA GLY A 773 5.35 -10.28 20.38
C GLY A 773 4.04 -9.79 21.00
N ARG A 774 4.08 -8.96 22.06
CA ARG A 774 2.87 -8.50 22.79
C ARG A 774 2.42 -7.12 22.33
N CYS A 775 1.11 -6.94 22.16
CA CYS A 775 0.53 -5.65 21.81
C CYS A 775 0.54 -4.73 23.03
N THR A 776 1.33 -3.66 22.95
CA THR A 776 1.48 -2.65 24.00
C THR A 776 0.94 -1.33 23.49
N ILE A 777 0.28 -0.57 24.38
CA ILE A 777 -0.22 0.77 24.05
C ILE A 777 0.94 1.66 23.61
N CYS A 778 0.74 2.39 22.52
CA CYS A 778 1.71 3.38 22.06
C CYS A 778 1.87 4.51 23.09
N PRO A 779 3.10 4.77 23.59
CA PRO A 779 3.39 5.83 24.55
C PRO A 779 3.40 7.24 23.90
N CYS A 780 2.63 7.42 22.83
CA CYS A 780 2.72 8.55 21.91
C CYS A 780 1.53 9.51 22.04
N ASN A 781 1.01 9.74 23.25
CA ASN A 781 -0.15 10.62 23.49
C ASN A 781 -1.38 10.33 22.60
N ARG A 782 -1.73 9.04 22.44
CA ARG A 782 -2.82 8.54 21.56
C ARG A 782 -2.51 8.60 20.05
N HIS A 783 -1.26 8.78 19.67
CA HIS A 783 -0.78 8.56 18.31
C HIS A 783 -0.27 7.12 18.14
N ASP A 784 -0.29 6.64 16.89
CA ASP A 784 0.24 5.33 16.53
C ASP A 784 1.77 5.31 16.60
N CYS A 785 2.34 4.11 16.65
CA CYS A 785 3.77 3.92 16.77
C CYS A 785 4.20 2.56 16.23
N GLN A 786 5.49 2.44 15.95
CA GLN A 786 6.11 1.20 15.48
C GLN A 786 7.50 1.04 16.09
N LEU A 787 8.06 -0.16 16.03
CA LEU A 787 9.46 -0.38 16.39
C LEU A 787 10.34 -0.05 15.18
N ASP A 788 11.43 0.67 15.43
CA ASP A 788 12.51 0.79 14.46
C ASP A 788 13.43 -0.44 14.46
N VAL A 789 14.43 -0.45 13.58
CA VAL A 789 15.43 -1.52 13.46
C VAL A 789 16.26 -1.75 14.73
N SER A 790 16.30 -0.77 15.64
CA SER A 790 16.98 -0.87 16.93
C SER A 790 16.04 -1.34 18.06
N GLY A 791 14.77 -1.57 17.75
CA GLY A 791 13.75 -1.96 18.69
C GLY A 791 13.27 -0.81 19.58
N GLN A 792 13.46 0.45 19.17
CA GLN A 792 12.90 1.62 19.85
C GLN A 792 11.56 2.01 19.25
N VAL A 793 10.65 2.48 20.11
CA VAL A 793 9.34 2.96 19.69
C VAL A 793 9.50 4.30 18.99
N VAL A 794 9.06 4.36 17.74
CA VAL A 794 8.96 5.59 16.94
C VAL A 794 7.50 5.96 16.82
N CYS A 795 7.16 7.14 17.33
CA CYS A 795 5.81 7.67 17.28
C CYS A 795 5.52 8.33 15.93
N ASN A 796 4.37 7.97 15.34
CA ASN A 796 3.87 8.54 14.10
C ASN A 796 2.98 9.75 14.44
N CYS A 797 3.61 10.90 14.73
CA CYS A 797 2.90 12.09 15.17
C CYS A 797 2.02 12.69 14.07
N ARG A 798 0.76 12.98 14.41
CA ARG A 798 -0.18 13.68 13.52
C ARG A 798 0.02 15.19 13.74
N PRO A 799 0.13 16.01 12.69
CA PRO A 799 0.25 17.47 12.85
C PRO A 799 -0.88 18.05 13.72
N PRO A 800 -0.62 19.04 14.58
CA PRO A 800 0.63 19.80 14.76
C PRO A 800 1.57 19.23 15.85
N TYR A 801 1.37 18.00 16.28
CA TYR A 801 2.20 17.37 17.32
C TYR A 801 3.51 16.86 16.73
N THR A 802 4.59 17.04 17.49
CA THR A 802 5.96 16.69 17.10
C THR A 802 6.71 16.12 18.31
N GLY A 803 7.97 15.76 18.12
CA GLY A 803 8.80 15.18 19.17
C GLY A 803 8.67 13.66 19.27
N ARG A 804 9.42 13.07 20.20
CA ARG A 804 9.57 11.60 20.30
C ARG A 804 8.32 10.88 20.77
N ASP A 805 7.45 11.55 21.53
CA ASP A 805 6.23 11.00 22.13
C ASP A 805 4.97 11.74 21.67
N CYS A 806 5.09 12.63 20.69
CA CYS A 806 4.02 13.51 20.23
C CYS A 806 3.39 14.38 21.35
N SER A 807 4.10 14.62 22.46
CA SER A 807 3.62 15.53 23.52
C SER A 807 3.87 17.00 23.17
N THR A 808 4.91 17.25 22.36
CA THR A 808 5.34 18.59 22.03
C THR A 808 4.50 19.13 20.89
N ILE A 809 3.71 20.16 21.19
CA ILE A 809 3.07 20.96 20.17
C ILE A 809 4.19 21.69 19.40
N GLY A 810 4.15 21.61 18.07
CA GLY A 810 5.02 22.40 17.19
C GLY A 810 4.82 23.91 17.38
N LEU A 811 5.40 24.73 16.51
CA LEU A 811 5.26 26.19 16.65
C LEU A 811 3.81 26.60 16.34
N VAL A 812 3.12 27.14 17.34
CA VAL A 812 1.80 27.74 17.16
C VAL A 812 1.92 29.24 17.38
N MET A 813 1.46 30.03 16.43
CA MET A 813 1.48 31.49 16.52
C MET A 813 0.07 32.05 16.39
N GLU A 814 -0.17 33.22 16.98
CA GLU A 814 -1.40 33.99 16.86
C GLU A 814 -1.10 35.49 16.75
N LEU A 815 -1.77 36.21 15.86
CA LEU A 815 -1.60 37.65 15.62
C LEU A 815 -2.99 38.30 15.55
N LEU A 816 -3.31 39.13 16.54
CA LEU A 816 -4.59 39.79 16.76
C LEU A 816 -4.43 41.31 16.71
N PRO A 817 -4.64 41.95 15.56
CA PRO A 817 -4.72 43.40 15.48
C PRO A 817 -6.15 43.87 15.80
N VAL A 818 -6.33 45.02 16.46
CA VAL A 818 -7.61 45.57 16.97
C VAL A 818 -7.61 47.09 16.81
N VAL A 819 -8.60 47.67 16.12
CA VAL A 819 -8.74 49.13 15.97
C VAL A 819 -9.52 49.69 17.17
N GLU A 820 -9.00 50.75 17.78
CA GLU A 820 -9.67 51.44 18.89
C GLU A 820 -10.62 52.51 18.34
N ASP A 821 -11.90 52.46 18.74
CA ASP A 821 -12.88 53.50 18.39
C ASP A 821 -12.62 54.77 19.19
N GLY A 822 -12.23 55.85 18.50
CA GLY A 822 -11.96 57.15 19.09
C GLY A 822 -12.18 58.31 18.11
N ASP A 823 -12.60 59.45 18.64
CA ASP A 823 -13.09 60.67 17.96
C ASP A 823 -11.97 61.48 17.25
N PHE A 824 -11.07 60.78 16.55
CA PHE A 824 -10.02 61.38 15.73
C PHE A 824 -10.36 61.25 14.26
N ASP A 825 -10.02 62.31 13.52
CA ASP A 825 -10.27 62.56 12.10
C ASP A 825 -10.28 61.28 11.24
N ALA A 826 -11.26 61.14 10.34
CA ALA A 826 -11.60 59.92 9.60
C ALA A 826 -10.46 59.28 8.79
N LEU A 827 -9.33 59.97 8.70
CA LEU A 827 -8.12 59.62 7.96
C LEU A 827 -7.09 58.81 8.78
N TYR A 828 -7.09 58.86 10.12
CA TYR A 828 -6.10 58.18 10.95
C TYR A 828 -6.74 57.50 12.17
N ARG A 829 -6.66 56.17 12.26
CA ARG A 829 -7.19 55.38 13.39
C ARG A 829 -6.09 54.78 14.23
N ARG A 830 -6.31 54.66 15.54
CA ARG A 830 -5.39 53.95 16.43
C ARG A 830 -5.63 52.46 16.33
N ILE A 831 -4.55 51.69 16.26
CA ILE A 831 -4.58 50.23 16.21
C ILE A 831 -3.67 49.64 17.28
N THR A 832 -4.17 48.60 17.93
CA THR A 832 -3.48 47.80 18.92
C THR A 832 -3.25 46.39 18.38
N ILE A 833 -2.00 45.98 18.27
CA ILE A 833 -1.53 44.72 17.68
C ILE A 833 -1.09 43.81 18.80
N THR A 834 -1.72 42.65 18.94
CA THR A 834 -1.33 41.62 19.91
C THR A 834 -0.74 40.45 19.16
N CYS A 835 0.44 39.97 19.53
CA CYS A 835 0.98 38.73 19.00
C CYS A 835 1.29 37.75 20.11
N LYS A 836 0.94 36.49 19.91
CA LYS A 836 1.13 35.38 20.83
C LYS A 836 1.85 34.24 20.14
N TYR A 837 2.63 33.47 20.88
CA TYR A 837 3.12 32.19 20.41
C TYR A 837 3.03 31.13 21.50
N LYS A 838 3.07 29.88 21.06
CA LYS A 838 3.31 28.69 21.86
C LYS A 838 4.32 27.82 21.14
N ALA A 839 5.43 27.50 21.79
CA ALA A 839 6.55 26.80 21.19
C ALA A 839 7.29 25.93 22.21
N PRO A 840 8.08 24.94 21.76
CA PRO A 840 8.92 24.14 22.64
C PRO A 840 10.06 24.92 23.32
N GLU A 841 10.43 26.08 22.79
CA GLU A 841 11.51 26.92 23.31
C GLU A 841 11.09 28.40 23.44
N PRO A 842 11.77 29.23 24.25
CA PRO A 842 11.42 30.65 24.38
C PRO A 842 11.84 31.40 23.13
N LEU A 843 10.91 32.13 22.53
CA LEU A 843 11.08 32.89 21.31
C LEU A 843 10.87 34.37 21.59
N THR A 844 11.56 35.22 20.84
CA THR A 844 11.35 36.67 20.90
C THR A 844 10.35 37.07 19.83
N ILE A 845 9.35 37.86 20.20
CA ILE A 845 8.38 38.39 19.26
C ILE A 845 8.89 39.72 18.69
N LYS A 846 8.90 39.84 17.37
CA LYS A 846 9.06 41.12 16.66
C LYS A 846 7.88 41.39 15.76
N VAL A 847 7.42 42.63 15.75
CA VAL A 847 6.30 43.06 14.90
C VAL A 847 6.76 44.09 13.89
N TYR A 848 6.37 43.89 12.64
CA TYR A 848 6.63 44.79 11.52
C TYR A 848 5.31 45.38 11.04
N TYR A 849 5.31 46.66 10.69
CA TYR A 849 4.19 47.34 10.05
C TYR A 849 4.68 48.03 8.79
N ASP A 850 4.14 47.65 7.62
CA ASP A 850 4.63 48.07 6.31
C ASP A 850 6.15 47.92 6.19
N ASP A 851 6.66 46.72 6.46
CA ASP A 851 8.08 46.34 6.38
C ASP A 851 9.02 47.15 7.31
N LYS A 852 8.47 47.86 8.30
CA LYS A 852 9.23 48.57 9.32
C LYS A 852 9.00 47.97 10.69
N GLU A 853 10.09 47.61 11.36
CA GLU A 853 10.05 47.09 12.74
C GLU A 853 9.46 48.14 13.68
N ILE A 854 8.42 47.77 14.42
CA ILE A 854 7.83 48.64 15.44
C ILE A 854 8.68 48.52 16.71
N PRO A 855 9.09 49.63 17.34
CA PRO A 855 9.82 49.60 18.62
C PRO A 855 9.05 48.86 19.72
N PRO A 856 9.72 48.41 20.80
CA PRO A 856 9.19 47.44 21.77
C PRO A 856 7.83 47.84 22.37
N PRO A 857 7.01 46.83 22.73
CA PRO A 857 5.60 47.00 23.07
C PRO A 857 5.37 47.94 24.26
N LYS A 858 4.25 48.69 24.24
CA LYS A 858 3.85 49.56 25.36
C LYS A 858 3.49 48.75 26.61
N SER A 859 3.11 47.49 26.44
CA SER A 859 2.72 46.52 27.48
C SER A 859 3.06 45.12 26.99
N TYR A 860 3.75 44.31 27.79
CA TYR A 860 4.06 42.91 27.48
C TYR A 860 3.96 42.04 28.73
N LYS A 861 3.63 40.76 28.55
CA LYS A 861 3.88 39.74 29.56
C LYS A 861 5.26 39.15 29.27
N ASP A 862 6.03 38.79 30.28
CA ASP A 862 7.28 38.06 30.07
C ASP A 862 6.98 36.61 29.65
N SER A 863 7.83 36.03 28.79
CA SER A 863 7.70 34.64 28.36
C SER A 863 7.63 33.70 29.56
N LYS A 864 6.59 32.87 29.62
CA LYS A 864 6.34 31.96 30.73
C LYS A 864 6.30 30.52 30.23
N LEU A 865 6.93 29.62 30.98
CA LEU A 865 6.87 28.18 30.73
C LEU A 865 5.62 27.60 31.39
N GLU A 866 4.72 27.03 30.60
CA GLU A 866 3.55 26.28 31.07
C GLU A 866 3.70 24.77 30.79
N SER A 867 2.73 23.95 31.22
CA SER A 867 2.82 22.48 31.11
C SER A 867 2.89 21.94 29.68
N ASP A 868 2.60 22.78 28.69
CA ASP A 868 2.47 22.43 27.27
C ASP A 868 3.35 23.28 26.34
N GLY A 869 4.34 24.00 26.89
CA GLY A 869 5.34 24.77 26.14
C GLY A 869 5.58 26.18 26.67
N TRP A 870 6.53 26.90 26.05
CA TRP A 870 6.75 28.32 26.28
C TRP A 870 5.65 29.13 25.59
N GLN A 871 5.07 30.08 26.33
CA GLN A 871 4.06 30.98 25.81
C GLN A 871 4.47 32.42 26.08
N ASP A 872 4.19 33.30 25.13
CA ASP A 872 4.40 34.74 25.30
C ASP A 872 3.32 35.52 24.54
N GLU A 873 3.04 36.74 25.00
CA GLU A 873 2.04 37.65 24.45
C GLU A 873 2.54 39.11 24.56
N HIS A 874 2.75 39.75 23.41
CA HIS A 874 3.22 41.12 23.32
C HIS A 874 2.18 42.00 22.63
N GLN A 875 2.06 43.26 23.06
CA GLN A 875 1.05 44.18 22.57
C GLN A 875 1.63 45.56 22.18
N TRP A 876 1.46 45.94 20.93
CA TRP A 876 1.91 47.23 20.36
C TRP A 876 0.72 48.13 20.04
N SER A 877 0.89 49.45 20.09
CA SER A 877 -0.11 50.40 19.58
C SER A 877 0.52 51.37 18.60
N THR A 878 -0.06 51.49 17.40
CA THR A 878 0.40 52.39 16.33
C THR A 878 -0.79 53.11 15.67
N MET A 879 -0.51 54.01 14.73
CA MET A 879 -1.53 54.76 13.97
C MET A 879 -1.62 54.24 12.54
N TRP A 880 -2.84 54.01 12.06
CA TRP A 880 -3.13 53.52 10.72
C TRP A 880 -3.76 54.64 9.86
N ASP A 881 -3.16 54.92 8.70
CA ASP A 881 -3.72 55.83 7.68
C ASP A 881 -4.75 55.08 6.82
N THR A 882 -6.02 55.41 6.98
CA THR A 882 -7.15 54.69 6.36
C THR A 882 -7.22 54.84 4.83
N ARG A 883 -6.42 55.75 4.24
CA ARG A 883 -6.31 55.93 2.79
C ARG A 883 -5.35 54.94 2.14
N ARG A 884 -4.38 54.41 2.90
CA ARG A 884 -3.44 53.40 2.39
C ARG A 884 -4.12 52.04 2.48
N ARG A 885 -4.24 51.37 1.34
CA ARG A 885 -4.85 50.03 1.24
C ARG A 885 -3.77 48.97 1.43
N GLY A 886 -4.07 47.92 2.17
CA GLY A 886 -3.22 46.73 2.26
C GLY A 886 -2.03 46.87 3.19
N ASN A 887 -2.12 47.73 4.21
CA ASN A 887 -1.08 47.83 5.24
C ASN A 887 -0.88 46.48 5.92
N ILE A 888 0.37 46.00 5.92
CA ILE A 888 0.73 44.65 6.38
C ILE A 888 1.32 44.75 7.78
N ILE A 889 0.77 43.95 8.69
CA ILE A 889 1.32 43.68 10.01
C ILE A 889 1.91 42.29 9.99
N GLU A 890 3.19 42.17 10.32
CA GLU A 890 3.84 40.88 10.49
C GLU A 890 4.23 40.67 11.94
N CYS A 891 4.05 39.46 12.44
CA CYS A 891 4.60 39.01 13.69
C CYS A 891 5.57 37.86 13.44
N HIS A 892 6.81 38.07 13.85
CA HIS A 892 7.92 37.15 13.70
C HIS A 892 8.25 36.59 15.07
N THR A 893 8.39 35.27 15.18
CA THR A 893 9.00 34.62 16.35
C THR A 893 10.43 34.25 16.03
N ILE A 894 11.37 34.72 16.84
CA ILE A 894 12.80 34.65 16.58
C ILE A 894 13.49 33.87 17.69
N THR A 895 14.42 32.98 17.33
CA THR A 895 15.25 32.24 18.28
C THR A 895 16.24 33.15 19.01
N LYS A 896 16.87 32.65 20.07
CA LYS A 896 17.99 33.35 20.73
C LYS A 896 19.17 33.64 19.79
N ASN A 897 19.31 32.88 18.71
CA ASN A 897 20.41 33.03 17.75
C ASN A 897 20.09 34.04 16.63
N GLY A 898 18.86 34.57 16.60
CA GLY A 898 18.42 35.56 15.61
C GLY A 898 17.70 34.99 14.39
N ASP A 899 17.40 33.68 14.38
CA ASP A 899 16.72 33.02 13.26
C ASP A 899 15.19 33.13 13.41
N THR A 900 14.49 33.48 12.33
CA THR A 900 13.02 33.53 12.32
C THR A 900 12.44 32.13 12.15
N LEU A 901 11.78 31.63 13.19
CA LEU A 901 11.14 30.31 13.21
C LEU A 901 9.73 30.30 12.61
N GLY A 902 9.03 31.43 12.69
CA GLY A 902 7.68 31.56 12.19
C GLY A 902 7.30 33.01 11.97
N VAL A 903 6.51 33.23 10.93
CA VAL A 903 5.96 34.53 10.57
C VAL A 903 4.45 34.40 10.40
N LEU A 904 3.72 35.28 11.07
CA LEU A 904 2.31 35.52 10.86
C LEU A 904 2.10 36.89 10.25
N THR A 905 1.27 36.97 9.25
CA THR A 905 1.01 38.21 8.52
C THR A 905 -0.49 38.49 8.54
N SER A 906 -0.89 39.71 8.91
CA SER A 906 -2.26 40.20 8.91
C SER A 906 -2.33 41.56 8.19
N SER A 907 -3.47 41.91 7.59
CA SER A 907 -3.65 43.15 6.84
C SER A 907 -4.81 43.99 7.41
N LEU A 908 -4.72 45.31 7.26
CA LEU A 908 -5.76 46.25 7.68
C LEU A 908 -6.65 46.65 6.49
N ALA A 909 -7.94 46.28 6.54
CA ALA A 909 -8.93 46.49 5.47
C ALA A 909 -9.88 47.67 5.76
N GLN A 910 -10.52 48.25 4.73
CA GLN A 910 -11.43 49.41 4.84
C GLN A 910 -12.71 49.09 5.66
N GLY A 911 -12.61 49.20 7.00
CA GLY A 911 -13.68 49.01 7.97
C GLY A 911 -13.12 49.03 9.40
N THR A 912 -13.97 49.03 10.43
CA THR A 912 -13.56 48.84 11.85
C THR A 912 -13.01 47.42 12.12
N ASP A 913 -13.14 46.50 11.16
CA ASP A 913 -12.85 45.08 11.35
C ASP A 913 -11.39 44.73 11.08
N VAL A 914 -10.75 44.16 12.10
CA VAL A 914 -9.34 43.77 12.09
C VAL A 914 -9.20 42.27 12.30
N VAL A 915 -8.20 41.66 11.66
CA VAL A 915 -8.21 40.26 11.27
C VAL A 915 -7.21 39.44 12.11
N ALA A 916 -7.73 38.56 12.97
CA ALA A 916 -7.03 37.69 13.92
C ALA A 916 -6.43 36.38 13.31
N VAL A 917 -5.13 36.29 13.06
CA VAL A 917 -4.46 35.18 12.35
C VAL A 917 -3.88 34.14 13.33
N ARG A 918 -4.03 32.83 13.08
CA ARG A 918 -3.42 31.74 13.87
C ARG A 918 -2.80 30.68 12.94
N LYS A 919 -1.59 30.19 13.24
CA LYS A 919 -0.87 29.18 12.41
C LYS A 919 -0.31 28.08 13.31
N HIS A 920 -0.37 26.83 12.84
CA HIS A 920 0.24 25.66 13.46
C HIS A 920 1.31 25.12 12.51
N ALA A 921 2.57 25.05 12.95
CA ALA A 921 3.73 24.61 12.17
C ALA A 921 4.39 23.40 12.82
#